data_AF-A0A7R8X7L3-F1
#
_entry.id   AF-A0A7R8X7L3-F1
#
_cell.length_a   1.000
_cell.length_b   1.000
_cell.length_c   1.000
_cell.angle_alpha   90.00
_cell.angle_beta   90.00
_cell.angle_gamma   90.00
#
_symmetry.space_group_name_H-M   'P 1'
#
loop_
_entity.id
_entity.type
_entity.pdbx_description
1 polymer ?
#
loop_
_entity_poly.entity_id
_entity_poly.type
_entity_poly.pdbx_seq_one_letter_code
_entity_poly.pdbx_strand_id
1 'polypeptide(L)'
;MVDEAALVIRLRPPVRHNRLSSPKMSMGLKETGKDGEREEKEDEEEEGLRVLGLFLPFPLVVGRKGVLECRYTMGPRQTLYGVKWFKDKDEFYRFMPRDPVPKQHFPVPGIHVDLGESDDWRVTLRKTSLKTAGRFRCEISADAPSFQTLDVTLNVSLFRLPDSKPEITVGNEGEIISQVLLGDFLHLNCSSGKAKPPPQIQWTINGIEADRSGVIRYPPVEVEEGLFVSVQGLRFQVESKDLDDQGGIGLKCTASIYPVYFQSTSVHLRVFMPSPDLGEKKAPPIFSNPTTTTTTTTTTTTTTTLRPLPVDWTPFAPLPVAAIGAGTGTGSGPGSSGAGETVDPPTTTPLPPGCLPDLDPCVCIGGPTPDSLSSLDCSEVNSAQELLSIPGLKNSKGTLFQKITIDNSLLDHLPRNAFGAHRALEYFITNNFRLQHIAPGAFGPLADPISLVLFSNALVGFPFRELARFRNLKYFVAYDNRLEEIPDGAFRGMHNLVDILLHNNTIEKIGEGPFERIPNLNAVTLHNNRIKELSTRSLSFQGEPALVALQNNFIKKIEADSFGFGIPRQINLQDNSLEMLDQEIWLPLLLKMASLNSRGNASGKTYFVDVSRNPLTCDCDALWLFEAKRRVEGIIKGYDCGNSFSGGFQPFAIASDIFHLDRFHFRSCF
;
A
#
# COMPACT_ATOMS: atom_id res chain seq x y z
N MET A 1 20.41 23.27 49.79
CA MET A 1 20.37 24.69 50.22
C MET A 1 21.60 25.33 49.61
N VAL A 2 21.44 26.36 48.77
CA VAL A 2 22.51 27.19 48.15
C VAL A 2 23.44 26.42 47.16
N ASP A 3 24.10 27.02 46.16
CA ASP A 3 23.64 27.81 44.99
C ASP A 3 24.83 27.83 43.97
N GLU A 4 24.68 28.51 42.83
CA GLU A 4 25.71 28.86 41.82
C GLU A 4 26.26 27.71 40.92
N ALA A 5 26.65 27.94 39.65
CA ALA A 5 26.56 29.13 38.79
C ALA A 5 26.43 28.74 37.29
N ALA A 6 25.94 29.68 36.47
CA ALA A 6 25.86 29.55 35.01
C ALA A 6 27.09 30.13 34.30
N LEU A 7 27.48 29.56 33.15
CA LEU A 7 28.49 30.14 32.26
C LEU A 7 27.89 30.38 30.86
N VAL A 8 27.85 31.65 30.45
CA VAL A 8 27.34 32.08 29.13
C VAL A 8 28.51 32.50 28.24
N ILE A 9 28.70 31.82 27.12
CA ILE A 9 29.66 32.23 26.07
C ILE A 9 28.90 32.97 24.97
N ARG A 10 29.12 34.29 24.88
CA ARG A 10 28.64 35.13 23.77
C ARG A 10 29.71 35.20 22.68
N LEU A 11 29.36 34.85 21.44
CA LEU A 11 30.12 35.24 20.25
C LEU A 11 29.41 36.41 19.55
N ARG A 12 30.19 37.43 19.14
CA ARG A 12 29.70 38.68 18.52
C ARG A 12 29.66 38.55 16.99
N PRO A 13 28.74 39.24 16.29
CA PRO A 13 28.78 39.38 14.84
C PRO A 13 29.83 40.43 14.40
N PRO A 14 30.37 40.33 13.16
CA PRO A 14 31.33 41.29 12.62
C PRO A 14 30.70 42.56 12.05
N VAL A 15 31.55 43.56 11.81
CA VAL A 15 31.24 44.98 11.58
C VAL A 15 30.95 45.30 10.10
N ARG A 16 30.03 46.24 9.83
CA ARG A 16 29.85 46.87 8.51
C ARG A 16 30.84 48.02 8.30
N HIS A 17 31.53 48.04 7.15
CA HIS A 17 32.13 49.26 6.58
C HIS A 17 31.16 49.95 5.61
N ASN A 18 31.51 51.17 5.17
CA ASN A 18 30.55 52.22 4.80
C ASN A 18 31.02 53.02 3.56
N ARG A 19 30.10 53.73 2.88
CA ARG A 19 30.28 54.61 1.69
C ARG A 19 30.60 53.90 0.37
N LEU A 20 30.41 54.44 -0.85
CA LEU A 20 29.79 55.68 -1.37
C LEU A 20 28.60 55.29 -2.31
N SER A 21 27.81 56.10 -3.04
CA SER A 21 27.62 57.56 -3.25
C SER A 21 26.22 57.81 -3.87
N SER A 22 25.75 59.06 -3.92
CA SER A 22 24.73 59.55 -4.87
C SER A 22 25.36 60.54 -5.89
N PRO A 23 24.67 60.89 -6.98
CA PRO A 23 24.11 62.25 -7.06
C PRO A 23 22.69 62.36 -7.68
N LYS A 24 22.13 63.57 -7.64
CA LYS A 24 20.77 63.96 -8.09
C LYS A 24 20.79 64.72 -9.45
N MET A 25 19.58 64.93 -10.01
CA MET A 25 19.08 65.90 -11.02
C MET A 25 18.59 65.22 -12.31
N SER A 26 17.51 65.63 -12.98
CA SER A 26 16.55 66.76 -12.84
C SER A 26 15.15 66.27 -13.31
N MET A 27 14.02 66.58 -12.68
CA MET A 27 13.23 67.83 -12.69
C MET A 27 12.75 68.33 -14.07
N GLY A 28 11.45 68.15 -14.33
CA GLY A 28 10.64 68.75 -15.41
C GLY A 28 9.15 68.71 -15.00
N LEU A 29 8.39 69.79 -15.24
CA LEU A 29 7.02 69.98 -14.72
C LEU A 29 5.96 70.03 -15.84
N LYS A 30 4.78 69.46 -15.54
CA LYS A 30 3.41 69.80 -16.06
C LYS A 30 3.20 69.63 -17.60
N GLU A 31 2.03 69.25 -18.12
CA GLU A 31 0.67 69.76 -17.83
C GLU A 31 -0.47 68.73 -18.03
N THR A 32 -1.58 69.06 -17.37
CA THR A 32 -3.00 68.68 -17.53
C THR A 32 -3.46 67.65 -18.58
N GLY A 33 -4.24 66.67 -18.10
CA GLY A 33 -5.28 65.97 -18.86
C GLY A 33 -6.30 65.34 -17.91
N LYS A 34 -7.55 65.83 -17.90
CA LYS A 34 -8.69 65.08 -17.35
C LYS A 34 -9.14 64.10 -18.42
N ASP A 35 -9.39 62.85 -18.05
CA ASP A 35 -10.66 62.16 -18.33
C ASP A 35 -10.76 60.92 -17.42
N GLY A 36 -11.99 60.46 -17.19
CA GLY A 36 -12.29 59.63 -16.02
C GLY A 36 -11.76 58.19 -16.09
N GLU A 37 -10.88 57.84 -15.16
CA GLU A 37 -10.71 56.45 -14.74
C GLU A 37 -12.00 56.00 -14.04
N ARG A 38 -12.83 55.31 -14.82
CA ARG A 38 -13.82 54.38 -14.29
C ARG A 38 -13.00 53.26 -13.65
N GLU A 39 -12.95 53.20 -12.32
CA GLU A 39 -12.42 52.03 -11.63
C GLU A 39 -13.22 50.81 -12.11
N GLU A 40 -12.63 50.04 -13.03
CA GLU A 40 -12.98 48.65 -13.22
C GLU A 40 -12.57 47.95 -11.92
N LYS A 41 -13.50 47.94 -10.96
CA LYS A 41 -13.53 46.86 -10.00
C LYS A 41 -13.59 45.58 -10.80
N GLU A 42 -12.46 44.88 -10.85
CA GLU A 42 -12.51 43.43 -10.91
C GLU A 42 -13.41 43.02 -9.73
N ASP A 43 -14.63 42.60 -10.06
CA ASP A 43 -15.47 41.88 -9.12
C ASP A 43 -14.73 40.58 -8.82
N GLU A 44 -13.89 40.60 -7.77
CA GLU A 44 -13.41 39.38 -7.12
C GLU A 44 -14.66 38.56 -6.80
N GLU A 45 -14.91 37.49 -7.56
CA GLU A 45 -15.94 36.51 -7.24
C GLU A 45 -15.72 36.11 -5.79
N GLU A 46 -16.63 36.51 -4.88
CA GLU A 46 -16.51 36.17 -3.45
C GLU A 46 -16.49 34.64 -3.35
N GLU A 47 -15.30 34.05 -3.22
CA GLU A 47 -15.13 32.59 -3.24
C GLU A 47 -15.98 31.99 -2.11
N GLY A 48 -17.09 31.36 -2.50
CA GLY A 48 -18.08 30.88 -1.54
C GLY A 48 -17.62 29.68 -0.72
N LEU A 49 -18.58 29.00 -0.09
CA LEU A 49 -18.30 27.71 0.53
C LEU A 49 -17.88 26.74 -0.58
N ARG A 50 -16.75 26.06 -0.40
CA ARG A 50 -16.28 25.01 -1.31
C ARG A 50 -15.92 23.78 -0.51
N VAL A 51 -16.54 22.65 -0.84
CA VAL A 51 -16.22 21.36 -0.23
C VAL A 51 -15.10 20.70 -1.04
N LEU A 52 -13.97 20.43 -0.40
CA LEU A 52 -12.79 19.85 -1.01
C LEU A 52 -12.83 18.31 -1.05
N GLY A 53 -13.67 17.69 -0.23
CA GLY A 53 -13.90 16.24 -0.25
C GLY A 53 -14.02 15.58 1.13
N LEU A 54 -14.37 14.30 1.12
CA LEU A 54 -14.39 13.42 2.28
C LEU A 54 -13.23 12.42 2.15
N PHE A 55 -12.41 12.28 3.19
CA PHE A 55 -11.18 11.50 3.19
C PHE A 55 -11.12 10.54 4.38
N LEU A 56 -10.47 9.40 4.16
CA LEU A 56 -10.04 8.48 5.22
C LEU A 56 -8.52 8.63 5.34
N PRO A 57 -7.98 9.25 6.41
CA PRO A 57 -6.53 9.44 6.53
C PRO A 57 -5.78 8.10 6.58
N PHE A 58 -6.43 7.07 7.11
CA PHE A 58 -5.99 5.66 7.06
C PHE A 58 -7.18 4.75 6.71
N PRO A 59 -6.96 3.59 6.08
CA PRO A 59 -8.01 2.61 5.83
C PRO A 59 -8.67 2.13 7.13
N LEU A 60 -9.99 2.03 7.14
CA LEU A 60 -10.74 1.60 8.32
C LEU A 60 -10.60 0.08 8.52
N VAL A 61 -9.85 -0.32 9.54
CA VAL A 61 -9.65 -1.73 9.91
C VAL A 61 -10.58 -2.11 11.06
N VAL A 62 -11.36 -3.19 10.88
CA VAL A 62 -12.26 -3.74 11.88
C VAL A 62 -11.57 -3.86 13.25
N GLY A 63 -12.21 -3.34 14.30
CA GLY A 63 -11.72 -3.39 15.67
C GLY A 63 -10.71 -2.30 16.05
N ARG A 64 -10.18 -1.52 15.10
CA ARG A 64 -9.30 -0.36 15.36
C ARG A 64 -10.10 0.95 15.47
N LYS A 65 -9.46 2.01 16.00
CA LYS A 65 -9.96 3.39 15.85
C LYS A 65 -10.06 3.76 14.37
N GLY A 66 -11.05 4.56 14.01
CA GLY A 66 -11.23 5.11 12.66
C GLY A 66 -11.23 6.63 12.70
N VAL A 67 -10.88 7.28 11.58
CA VAL A 67 -10.96 8.74 11.44
C VAL A 67 -11.59 9.04 10.08
N LEU A 68 -12.43 10.06 10.04
CA LEU A 68 -13.06 10.61 8.85
C LEU A 68 -12.68 12.11 8.79
N GLU A 69 -12.25 12.61 7.64
CA GLU A 69 -12.00 14.04 7.43
C GLU A 69 -12.93 14.56 6.33
N CYS A 70 -13.53 15.73 6.53
CA CYS A 70 -14.36 16.43 5.57
C CYS A 70 -13.77 17.83 5.41
N ARG A 71 -13.04 18.05 4.31
CA ARG A 71 -12.26 19.27 4.12
C ARG A 71 -13.09 20.24 3.29
N TYR A 72 -13.10 21.51 3.69
CA TYR A 72 -13.81 22.58 3.02
C TYR A 72 -13.04 23.90 3.19
N THR A 73 -13.33 24.88 2.36
CA THR A 73 -12.87 26.27 2.47
C THR A 73 -14.06 27.22 2.44
N MET A 74 -13.95 28.37 3.09
CA MET A 74 -14.97 29.42 3.11
C MET A 74 -14.35 30.74 2.68
N GLY A 75 -15.15 31.60 2.04
CA GLY A 75 -14.75 32.94 1.68
C GLY A 75 -14.43 33.83 2.89
N PRO A 76 -13.66 34.92 2.70
CA PRO A 76 -13.14 35.76 3.79
C PRO A 76 -14.22 36.47 4.63
N ARG A 77 -15.49 36.47 4.19
CA ARG A 77 -16.65 37.04 4.89
C ARG A 77 -17.67 36.00 5.35
N GLN A 78 -17.49 34.72 5.02
CA GLN A 78 -18.40 33.64 5.43
C GLN A 78 -17.93 33.05 6.76
N THR A 79 -18.88 32.58 7.58
CA THR A 79 -18.58 31.82 8.79
C THR A 79 -19.35 30.50 8.78
N LEU A 80 -18.85 29.50 9.51
CA LEU A 80 -19.49 28.19 9.58
C LEU A 80 -20.79 28.29 10.39
N TYR A 81 -21.92 27.89 9.78
CA TYR A 81 -23.17 27.64 10.50
C TYR A 81 -23.13 26.27 11.18
N GLY A 82 -22.65 25.24 10.49
CA GLY A 82 -22.41 23.92 11.09
C GLY A 82 -21.98 22.85 10.09
N VAL A 83 -21.57 21.70 10.62
CA VAL A 83 -21.24 20.48 9.85
C VAL A 83 -22.03 19.30 10.41
N LYS A 84 -22.66 18.51 9.54
CA LYS A 84 -23.37 17.28 9.89
C LYS A 84 -22.77 16.10 9.13
N TRP A 85 -22.75 14.95 9.79
CA TRP A 85 -22.24 13.70 9.24
C TRP A 85 -23.31 12.62 9.31
N PHE A 86 -23.51 11.96 8.18
CA PHE A 86 -24.48 10.89 8.01
C PHE A 86 -23.78 9.61 7.57
N LYS A 87 -24.33 8.47 8.00
CA LYS A 87 -24.01 7.16 7.45
C LYS A 87 -25.30 6.61 6.84
N ASP A 88 -25.21 6.28 5.56
CA ASP A 88 -26.31 5.87 4.68
C ASP A 88 -27.42 6.93 4.60
N LYS A 89 -28.31 6.96 5.60
CA LYS A 89 -29.37 7.99 5.73
C LYS A 89 -29.39 8.65 7.13
N ASP A 90 -28.72 8.07 8.11
CA ASP A 90 -28.84 8.44 9.51
C ASP A 90 -27.73 9.42 9.91
N GLU A 91 -28.10 10.56 10.51
CA GLU A 91 -27.15 11.49 11.13
C GLU A 91 -26.47 10.77 12.32
N PHE A 92 -25.15 10.85 12.43
CA PHE A 92 -24.39 10.23 13.54
C PHE A 92 -23.49 11.21 14.30
N TYR A 93 -23.14 12.34 13.69
CA TYR A 93 -22.36 13.39 14.33
C TYR A 93 -22.74 14.77 13.79
N ARG A 94 -22.67 15.78 14.65
CA ARG A 94 -22.93 17.18 14.30
C ARG A 94 -22.02 18.13 15.09
N PHE A 95 -21.51 19.12 14.38
CA PHE A 95 -20.81 20.27 14.90
C PHE A 95 -21.60 21.56 14.62
N MET A 96 -21.94 22.32 15.66
CA MET A 96 -22.65 23.61 15.59
C MET A 96 -21.92 24.65 16.45
N PRO A 97 -21.06 25.51 15.90
CA PRO A 97 -20.15 26.37 16.68
C PRO A 97 -20.85 27.39 17.59
N ARG A 98 -22.11 27.72 17.33
CA ARG A 98 -22.91 28.68 18.13
C ARG A 98 -23.84 28.01 19.15
N ASP A 99 -23.96 26.69 19.14
CA ASP A 99 -24.80 25.97 20.11
C ASP A 99 -24.13 25.94 21.50
N PRO A 100 -24.90 25.94 22.61
CA PRO A 100 -24.36 25.71 23.96
C PRO A 100 -23.63 24.37 24.12
N VAL A 101 -23.95 23.38 23.27
CA VAL A 101 -23.25 22.09 23.17
C VAL A 101 -22.82 21.90 21.71
N PRO A 102 -21.63 22.39 21.30
CA PRO A 102 -21.24 22.42 19.91
C PRO A 102 -21.07 21.05 19.26
N LYS A 103 -20.73 20.01 20.02
CA LYS A 103 -20.44 18.66 19.52
C LYS A 103 -21.50 17.67 19.99
N GLN A 104 -22.25 17.09 19.05
CA GLN A 104 -23.34 16.16 19.31
C GLN A 104 -23.13 14.87 18.50
N HIS A 105 -23.60 13.73 19.01
CA HIS A 105 -23.58 12.45 18.29
C HIS A 105 -24.90 11.71 18.47
N PHE A 106 -25.19 10.82 17.54
CA PHE A 106 -26.45 10.07 17.48
C PHE A 106 -26.17 8.58 17.26
N PRO A 107 -27.02 7.68 17.80
CA PRO A 107 -26.78 6.24 17.76
C PRO A 107 -27.05 5.67 16.36
N VAL A 108 -25.99 5.31 15.63
CA VAL A 108 -26.07 4.60 14.35
C VAL A 108 -25.33 3.26 14.44
N PRO A 109 -25.89 2.13 13.93
CA PRO A 109 -25.25 0.82 14.04
C PRO A 109 -23.83 0.79 13.49
N GLY A 110 -22.87 0.35 14.31
CA GLY A 110 -21.45 0.30 13.95
C GLY A 110 -20.72 1.64 14.01
N ILE A 111 -21.35 2.71 14.48
CA ILE A 111 -20.73 4.04 14.67
C ILE A 111 -20.61 4.35 16.16
N HIS A 112 -19.38 4.63 16.61
CA HIS A 112 -19.05 4.96 17.99
C HIS A 112 -18.13 6.19 18.02
N VAL A 113 -18.71 7.38 17.96
CA VAL A 113 -17.96 8.65 17.88
C VAL A 113 -17.21 8.94 19.18
N ASP A 114 -15.99 9.48 19.07
CA ASP A 114 -15.30 10.12 20.18
C ASP A 114 -15.41 11.64 20.09
N LEU A 115 -16.31 12.24 20.89
CA LEU A 115 -16.50 13.69 20.93
C LEU A 115 -15.24 14.46 21.39
N GLY A 116 -14.32 13.81 22.12
CA GLY A 116 -13.07 14.43 22.56
C GLY A 116 -12.04 14.56 21.43
N GLU A 117 -12.02 13.62 20.50
CA GLU A 117 -11.10 13.55 19.35
C GLU A 117 -11.78 13.93 18.01
N SER A 118 -12.96 14.58 18.05
CA SER A 118 -13.71 15.04 16.86
C SER A 118 -13.96 16.55 16.91
N ASP A 119 -13.99 17.22 15.76
CA ASP A 119 -14.21 18.66 15.58
C ASP A 119 -15.10 18.96 14.35
N ASP A 120 -15.05 20.18 13.81
CA ASP A 120 -15.89 20.63 12.69
C ASP A 120 -15.56 19.94 11.36
N TRP A 121 -14.33 19.45 11.17
CA TRP A 121 -13.88 18.87 9.91
C TRP A 121 -13.36 17.44 10.06
N ARG A 122 -13.11 16.96 11.28
CA ARG A 122 -12.64 15.60 11.57
C ARG A 122 -13.55 14.89 12.56
N VAL A 123 -13.96 13.66 12.24
CA VAL A 123 -14.72 12.79 13.15
C VAL A 123 -13.93 11.51 13.44
N THR A 124 -13.66 11.27 14.72
CA THR A 124 -12.94 10.10 15.20
C THR A 124 -13.92 9.05 15.74
N LEU A 125 -13.74 7.80 15.33
CA LEU A 125 -14.49 6.64 15.77
C LEU A 125 -13.64 5.81 16.74
N ARG A 126 -14.17 5.56 17.95
CA ARG A 126 -13.49 4.79 19.02
C ARG A 126 -13.11 3.38 18.60
N LYS A 127 -14.02 2.72 17.89
CA LYS A 127 -13.85 1.36 17.39
C LYS A 127 -14.75 1.15 16.17
N THR A 128 -14.19 0.56 15.11
CA THR A 128 -14.94 0.22 13.90
C THR A 128 -15.33 -1.26 13.86
N SER A 129 -16.30 -1.61 13.01
CA SER A 129 -16.87 -2.94 12.85
C SER A 129 -17.32 -3.16 11.39
N LEU A 130 -17.66 -4.37 10.97
CA LEU A 130 -18.21 -4.58 9.61
C LEU A 130 -19.46 -3.73 9.33
N LYS A 131 -20.27 -3.42 10.36
CA LYS A 131 -21.44 -2.54 10.27
C LYS A 131 -21.10 -1.05 10.06
N THR A 132 -19.83 -0.65 10.28
CA THR A 132 -19.33 0.69 10.00
C THR A 132 -19.28 0.97 8.49
N ALA A 133 -19.25 -0.06 7.64
CA ALA A 133 -19.26 0.10 6.18
C ALA A 133 -20.58 0.69 5.69
N GLY A 134 -20.52 1.53 4.66
CA GLY A 134 -21.68 2.24 4.11
C GLY A 134 -21.32 3.53 3.40
N ARG A 135 -22.33 4.30 3.00
CA ARG A 135 -22.16 5.60 2.34
C ARG A 135 -22.09 6.70 3.38
N PHE A 136 -20.90 7.27 3.60
CA PHE A 136 -20.76 8.44 4.45
C PHE A 136 -21.08 9.70 3.66
N ARG A 137 -21.76 10.65 4.31
CA ARG A 137 -22.04 11.99 3.77
C ARG A 137 -21.65 13.04 4.79
N CYS A 138 -20.91 14.05 4.36
CA CYS A 138 -20.63 15.24 5.15
C CYS A 138 -21.35 16.42 4.51
N GLU A 139 -22.13 17.17 5.30
CA GLU A 139 -22.92 18.32 4.89
C GLU A 139 -22.42 19.54 5.66
N ILE A 140 -21.96 20.57 4.94
CA ILE A 140 -21.39 21.80 5.49
C ILE A 140 -22.36 22.94 5.15
N SER A 141 -22.75 23.72 6.15
CA SER A 141 -23.54 24.94 5.98
C SER A 141 -22.72 26.16 6.36
N ALA A 142 -22.63 27.13 5.45
CA ALA A 142 -22.21 28.49 5.73
C ALA A 142 -23.36 29.30 6.34
N ASP A 143 -23.01 30.29 7.15
CA ASP A 143 -23.95 31.28 7.69
C ASP A 143 -24.13 32.46 6.71
N ALA A 144 -24.77 33.54 7.17
CA ALA A 144 -24.80 34.82 6.46
C ALA A 144 -23.41 35.24 5.93
N PRO A 145 -23.33 35.84 4.72
CA PRO A 145 -24.45 36.29 3.89
C PRO A 145 -25.01 35.23 2.93
N SER A 146 -24.31 34.11 2.67
CA SER A 146 -24.64 33.21 1.56
C SER A 146 -25.63 32.11 1.94
N PHE A 147 -25.65 31.66 3.19
CA PHE A 147 -26.45 30.51 3.67
C PHE A 147 -26.28 29.23 2.84
N GLN A 148 -25.17 29.12 2.10
CA GLN A 148 -24.88 27.99 1.23
C GLN A 148 -24.75 26.71 2.06
N THR A 149 -25.39 25.63 1.62
CA THR A 149 -25.17 24.29 2.16
C THR A 149 -24.73 23.38 1.03
N LEU A 150 -23.59 22.73 1.21
CA LEU A 150 -22.99 21.81 0.25
C LEU A 150 -22.65 20.50 0.96
N ASP A 151 -22.76 19.38 0.25
CA ASP A 151 -22.43 18.07 0.78
C ASP A 151 -21.52 17.25 -0.14
N VAL A 152 -20.85 16.27 0.44
CA VAL A 152 -20.00 15.30 -0.26
C VAL A 152 -20.22 13.91 0.30
N THR A 153 -20.24 12.90 -0.57
CA THR A 153 -20.40 11.50 -0.17
C THR A 153 -19.20 10.62 -0.51
N LEU A 154 -18.85 9.68 0.36
CA LEU A 154 -17.85 8.64 0.13
C LEU A 154 -18.41 7.27 0.54
N ASN A 155 -18.31 6.28 -0.35
CA ASN A 155 -18.61 4.89 0.00
C ASN A 155 -17.40 4.29 0.72
N VAL A 156 -17.58 3.88 1.98
CA VAL A 156 -16.50 3.38 2.85
C VAL A 156 -16.61 1.88 3.02
N SER A 157 -15.60 1.16 2.55
CA SER A 157 -15.36 -0.26 2.82
C SER A 157 -14.44 -0.43 4.04
N LEU A 158 -14.51 -1.59 4.71
CA LEU A 158 -13.62 -1.93 5.82
C LEU A 158 -12.69 -3.08 5.49
N PHE A 159 -11.52 -3.02 6.11
CA PHE A 159 -10.49 -4.03 6.09
C PHE A 159 -10.69 -4.99 7.27
N ARG A 160 -10.79 -6.30 6.97
CA ARG A 160 -10.75 -7.40 7.95
C ARG A 160 -9.47 -8.19 7.68
N LEU A 161 -8.51 -8.10 8.59
CA LEU A 161 -7.20 -8.73 8.45
C LEU A 161 -7.27 -10.20 8.89
N PRO A 162 -6.45 -11.13 8.35
CA PRO A 162 -6.39 -12.51 8.82
C PRO A 162 -6.05 -12.61 10.31
N ASP A 163 -6.61 -13.62 10.99
CA ASP A 163 -6.31 -13.89 12.41
C ASP A 163 -5.01 -14.69 12.61
N SER A 164 -4.52 -15.32 11.56
CA SER A 164 -3.32 -16.17 11.52
C SER A 164 -2.35 -15.71 10.43
N LYS A 165 -1.09 -16.15 10.52
CA LYS A 165 -0.12 -16.10 9.42
C LYS A 165 -0.59 -16.96 8.24
N PRO A 166 -0.08 -16.76 7.00
CA PRO A 166 -0.30 -17.70 5.92
C PRO A 166 0.25 -19.10 6.25
N GLU A 167 -0.30 -20.13 5.63
CA GLU A 167 0.08 -21.53 5.84
C GLU A 167 0.61 -22.13 4.54
N ILE A 168 1.70 -22.91 4.63
CA ILE A 168 2.30 -23.63 3.49
C ILE A 168 1.97 -25.11 3.64
N THR A 169 1.35 -25.69 2.61
CA THR A 169 1.00 -27.11 2.54
C THR A 169 1.51 -27.74 1.25
N VAL A 170 1.64 -29.07 1.22
CA VAL A 170 1.99 -29.80 -0.01
C VAL A 170 0.77 -30.52 -0.58
N GLY A 171 0.56 -30.37 -1.89
CA GLY A 171 -0.58 -30.96 -2.59
C GLY A 171 -1.94 -30.53 -2.01
N ASN A 172 -2.86 -31.49 -1.96
CA ASN A 172 -4.23 -31.30 -1.46
C ASN A 172 -4.47 -31.92 -0.07
N GLU A 173 -3.49 -32.60 0.51
CA GLU A 173 -3.67 -33.44 1.72
C GLU A 173 -3.15 -32.79 3.01
N GLY A 174 -2.52 -31.61 2.92
CA GLY A 174 -2.21 -30.78 4.09
C GLY A 174 -0.98 -31.22 4.90
N GLU A 175 -0.19 -32.17 4.40
CA GLU A 175 1.05 -32.58 5.08
C GLU A 175 2.16 -31.54 4.95
N ILE A 176 2.97 -31.43 6.02
CA ILE A 176 4.18 -30.60 6.08
C ILE A 176 5.36 -31.47 5.67
N ILE A 177 5.85 -31.28 4.44
CA ILE A 177 7.11 -31.91 4.02
C ILE A 177 8.29 -31.19 4.67
N SER A 178 9.27 -31.97 5.14
CA SER A 178 10.58 -31.49 5.63
C SER A 178 11.77 -32.07 4.86
N GLN A 179 11.53 -33.01 3.94
CA GLN A 179 12.55 -33.79 3.22
C GLN A 179 12.07 -34.06 1.79
N VAL A 180 12.92 -33.80 0.79
CA VAL A 180 12.63 -34.00 -0.65
C VAL A 180 13.86 -34.58 -1.35
N LEU A 181 13.71 -35.22 -2.52
CA LEU A 181 14.84 -35.72 -3.31
C LEU A 181 15.26 -34.72 -4.38
N LEU A 182 16.55 -34.73 -4.72
CA LEU A 182 17.05 -33.98 -5.88
C LEU A 182 16.40 -34.51 -7.17
N GLY A 183 15.79 -33.63 -7.95
CA GLY A 183 15.03 -33.95 -9.16
C GLY A 183 13.52 -34.10 -8.98
N ASP A 184 13.00 -34.05 -7.74
CA ASP A 184 11.55 -34.10 -7.47
C ASP A 184 10.82 -32.87 -8.03
N PHE A 185 9.57 -33.05 -8.46
CA PHE A 185 8.67 -31.93 -8.74
C PHE A 185 7.83 -31.60 -7.51
N LEU A 186 8.05 -30.42 -6.93
CA LEU A 186 7.26 -29.94 -5.80
C LEU A 186 5.99 -29.25 -6.31
N HIS A 187 4.88 -29.46 -5.60
CA HIS A 187 3.64 -28.71 -5.75
C HIS A 187 3.19 -28.26 -4.37
N LEU A 188 3.39 -26.99 -4.09
CA LEU A 188 3.11 -26.35 -2.81
C LEU A 188 1.91 -25.45 -2.96
N ASN A 189 1.08 -25.34 -1.93
CA ASN A 189 0.05 -24.32 -1.83
C ASN A 189 0.36 -23.42 -0.64
N CYS A 190 0.16 -22.12 -0.81
CA CYS A 190 0.14 -21.19 0.31
C CYS A 190 -1.24 -20.56 0.44
N SER A 191 -1.82 -20.66 1.64
CA SER A 191 -3.18 -20.23 1.94
C SER A 191 -3.18 -19.12 2.99
N SER A 192 -3.99 -18.08 2.78
CA SER A 192 -4.19 -17.04 3.79
C SER A 192 -5.29 -17.41 4.79
N GLY A 193 -5.27 -16.83 6.00
CA GLY A 193 -6.49 -16.74 6.80
C GLY A 193 -7.58 -15.88 6.12
N LYS A 194 -8.83 -16.02 6.56
CA LYS A 194 -9.99 -15.32 5.98
C LYS A 194 -9.94 -13.80 6.18
N ALA A 195 -10.22 -13.04 5.12
CA ALA A 195 -9.91 -11.61 5.05
C ALA A 195 -10.81 -10.80 4.10
N LYS A 196 -10.79 -9.47 4.25
CA LYS A 196 -11.41 -8.52 3.32
C LYS A 196 -10.54 -7.26 3.20
N PRO A 197 -10.15 -6.82 1.98
CA PRO A 197 -10.20 -7.57 0.72
C PRO A 197 -9.33 -8.85 0.77
N PRO A 198 -9.37 -9.70 -0.28
CA PRO A 198 -8.49 -10.87 -0.38
C PRO A 198 -7.00 -10.52 -0.23
N PRO A 199 -6.21 -11.26 0.58
CA PRO A 199 -4.77 -11.03 0.69
C PRO A 199 -4.03 -11.36 -0.60
N GLN A 200 -3.13 -10.49 -1.03
CA GLN A 200 -2.16 -10.85 -2.07
C GLN A 200 -1.16 -11.84 -1.48
N ILE A 201 -0.82 -12.88 -2.24
CA ILE A 201 0.16 -13.90 -1.86
C ILE A 201 1.35 -13.83 -2.79
N GLN A 202 2.55 -14.05 -2.24
CA GLN A 202 3.81 -14.07 -2.97
C GLN A 202 4.74 -15.14 -2.40
N TRP A 203 5.41 -15.84 -3.32
CA TRP A 203 6.39 -16.87 -3.02
C TRP A 203 7.83 -16.38 -3.21
N THR A 204 8.71 -16.89 -2.36
CA THR A 204 10.17 -16.73 -2.45
C THR A 204 10.86 -18.06 -2.19
N ILE A 205 11.96 -18.30 -2.92
CA ILE A 205 12.84 -19.47 -2.84
C ILE A 205 14.25 -18.93 -2.55
N ASN A 206 14.83 -19.32 -1.42
CA ASN A 206 16.11 -18.82 -0.90
C ASN A 206 16.20 -17.28 -0.87
N GLY A 207 15.09 -16.61 -0.55
CA GLY A 207 14.98 -15.14 -0.53
C GLY A 207 14.76 -14.47 -1.89
N ILE A 208 14.87 -15.20 -3.00
CA ILE A 208 14.60 -14.72 -4.36
C ILE A 208 13.12 -14.94 -4.68
N GLU A 209 12.45 -13.98 -5.35
CA GLU A 209 11.06 -14.15 -5.80
C GLU A 209 10.95 -15.35 -6.76
N ALA A 210 9.96 -16.22 -6.52
CA ALA A 210 9.76 -17.42 -7.33
C ALA A 210 9.44 -17.06 -8.79
N ASP A 211 9.99 -17.82 -9.74
CA ASP A 211 9.72 -17.57 -11.17
C ASP A 211 8.22 -17.67 -11.46
N ARG A 212 7.72 -16.69 -12.20
CA ARG A 212 6.31 -16.58 -12.61
C ARG A 212 5.83 -17.76 -13.44
N SER A 213 6.75 -18.49 -14.10
CA SER A 213 6.42 -19.74 -14.81
C SER A 213 6.01 -20.88 -13.86
N GLY A 214 6.51 -20.90 -12.63
CA GLY A 214 6.20 -21.88 -11.59
C GLY A 214 5.07 -21.45 -10.63
N VAL A 215 4.69 -20.18 -10.59
CA VAL A 215 3.64 -19.67 -9.70
C VAL A 215 2.24 -19.91 -10.28
N ILE A 216 1.43 -20.68 -9.56
CA ILE A 216 0.03 -20.99 -9.92
C ILE A 216 -0.89 -20.02 -9.16
N ARG A 217 -1.65 -19.19 -9.89
CA ARG A 217 -2.59 -18.23 -9.29
C ARG A 217 -3.99 -18.81 -9.26
N TYR A 218 -4.56 -18.93 -8.06
CA TYR A 218 -5.96 -19.29 -7.87
C TYR A 218 -6.80 -18.02 -7.63
N PRO A 219 -8.06 -17.96 -8.10
CA PRO A 219 -8.97 -16.89 -7.70
C PRO A 219 -9.23 -16.97 -6.19
N PRO A 220 -9.38 -15.82 -5.48
CA PRO A 220 -9.78 -15.83 -4.09
C PRO A 220 -11.10 -16.56 -3.86
N VAL A 221 -11.14 -17.44 -2.86
CA VAL A 221 -12.31 -18.23 -2.50
C VAL A 221 -13.07 -17.51 -1.39
N GLU A 222 -14.33 -17.17 -1.62
CA GLU A 222 -15.22 -16.67 -0.58
C GLU A 222 -15.62 -17.83 0.34
N VAL A 223 -15.33 -17.70 1.64
CA VAL A 223 -15.56 -18.77 2.63
C VAL A 223 -16.65 -18.44 3.64
N GLU A 224 -16.98 -17.15 3.77
CA GLU A 224 -17.99 -16.56 4.64
C GLU A 224 -18.38 -15.22 4.00
N GLU A 225 -19.58 -14.70 4.26
CA GLU A 225 -20.15 -13.56 3.51
C GLU A 225 -19.21 -12.34 3.39
N GLY A 226 -18.65 -12.15 2.19
CA GLY A 226 -17.68 -11.13 1.86
C GLY A 226 -16.30 -11.26 2.51
N LEU A 227 -15.94 -12.43 3.04
CA LEU A 227 -14.61 -12.81 3.55
C LEU A 227 -13.98 -13.89 2.66
N PHE A 228 -12.76 -13.61 2.22
CA PHE A 228 -12.03 -14.41 1.24
C PHE A 228 -10.78 -15.05 1.85
N VAL A 229 -10.51 -16.28 1.44
CA VAL A 229 -9.20 -16.93 1.53
C VAL A 229 -8.54 -16.80 0.17
N SER A 230 -7.28 -16.37 0.17
CA SER A 230 -6.45 -16.41 -1.04
C SER A 230 -5.52 -17.60 -0.98
N VAL A 231 -5.30 -18.23 -2.13
CA VAL A 231 -4.37 -19.36 -2.28
C VAL A 231 -3.47 -19.08 -3.47
N GLN A 232 -2.18 -19.37 -3.35
CA GLN A 232 -1.25 -19.35 -4.47
C GLN A 232 -0.38 -20.60 -4.44
N GLY A 233 -0.37 -21.34 -5.54
CA GLY A 233 0.47 -22.51 -5.71
C GLY A 233 1.86 -22.13 -6.19
N LEU A 234 2.83 -22.99 -5.89
CA LEU A 234 4.20 -22.94 -6.41
C LEU A 234 4.59 -24.33 -6.89
N ARG A 235 5.03 -24.43 -8.15
CA ARG A 235 5.47 -25.66 -8.78
C ARG A 235 6.81 -25.47 -9.49
N PHE A 236 7.80 -26.26 -9.10
CA PHE A 236 9.12 -26.28 -9.73
C PHE A 236 9.76 -27.67 -9.56
N GLN A 237 10.81 -27.95 -10.34
CA GLN A 237 11.65 -29.13 -10.15
C GLN A 237 12.84 -28.77 -9.28
N VAL A 238 13.19 -29.61 -8.31
CA VAL A 238 14.32 -29.43 -7.41
C VAL A 238 15.62 -29.68 -8.17
N GLU A 239 16.32 -28.62 -8.60
CA GLU A 239 17.64 -28.71 -9.23
C GLU A 239 18.76 -28.29 -8.27
N SER A 240 20.00 -28.71 -8.56
CA SER A 240 21.17 -28.35 -7.75
C SER A 240 21.46 -26.85 -7.68
N LYS A 241 20.90 -26.05 -8.61
CA LYS A 241 21.00 -24.58 -8.63
C LYS A 241 20.10 -23.91 -7.58
N ASP A 242 19.07 -24.62 -7.11
CA ASP A 242 18.05 -24.10 -6.19
C ASP A 242 18.41 -24.40 -4.72
N LEU A 243 19.55 -25.04 -4.48
CA LEU A 243 20.05 -25.37 -3.15
C LEU A 243 20.79 -24.18 -2.52
N ASP A 244 20.61 -23.98 -1.23
CA ASP A 244 21.43 -23.07 -0.42
C ASP A 244 22.75 -23.71 0.03
N ASP A 245 23.58 -22.94 0.73
CA ASP A 245 24.88 -23.39 1.26
C ASP A 245 24.77 -24.55 2.27
N GLN A 246 23.56 -24.86 2.77
CA GLN A 246 23.28 -25.99 3.67
C GLN A 246 22.79 -27.23 2.90
N GLY A 247 22.63 -27.16 1.59
CA GLY A 247 22.10 -28.22 0.74
C GLY A 247 20.58 -28.38 0.83
N GLY A 248 19.86 -27.34 1.28
CA GLY A 248 18.41 -27.34 1.39
C GLY A 248 17.75 -26.26 0.55
N ILE A 249 16.43 -26.10 0.69
CA ILE A 249 15.63 -25.06 0.03
C ILE A 249 14.82 -24.30 1.07
N GLY A 250 15.13 -23.03 1.25
CA GLY A 250 14.36 -22.08 2.06
C GLY A 250 13.17 -21.53 1.29
N LEU A 251 11.97 -22.05 1.55
CA LEU A 251 10.72 -21.55 0.99
C LEU A 251 10.10 -20.53 1.94
N LYS A 252 9.62 -19.42 1.40
CA LYS A 252 8.83 -18.45 2.16
C LYS A 252 7.62 -17.99 1.35
N CYS A 253 6.46 -18.07 1.99
CA CYS A 253 5.23 -17.46 1.51
C CYS A 253 4.90 -16.22 2.33
N THR A 254 4.50 -15.16 1.65
CA THR A 254 4.05 -13.89 2.22
C THR A 254 2.59 -13.65 1.83
N ALA A 255 1.75 -13.26 2.80
CA ALA A 255 0.41 -12.75 2.57
C ALA A 255 0.29 -11.29 3.04
N SER A 256 -0.26 -10.42 2.19
CA SER A 256 -0.41 -8.99 2.48
C SER A 256 -1.83 -8.49 2.18
N ILE A 257 -2.35 -7.63 3.04
CA ILE A 257 -3.47 -6.73 2.74
C ILE A 257 -2.96 -5.34 3.02
N TYR A 258 -2.37 -4.75 2.00
CA TYR A 258 -1.72 -3.49 2.12
C TYR A 258 -2.74 -2.34 2.39
N PRO A 259 -2.36 -1.27 3.12
CA PRO A 259 -1.11 -1.08 3.86
C PRO A 259 -1.19 -1.62 5.31
N VAL A 260 -2.19 -2.44 5.63
CA VAL A 260 -2.65 -2.69 7.01
C VAL A 260 -2.30 -4.07 7.59
N TYR A 261 -1.90 -5.02 6.73
CA TYR A 261 -1.48 -6.38 7.09
C TYR A 261 -0.34 -6.86 6.18
N PHE A 262 0.66 -7.47 6.78
CA PHE A 262 1.75 -8.19 6.11
C PHE A 262 2.23 -9.27 7.07
N GLN A 263 2.20 -10.53 6.67
CA GLN A 263 2.73 -11.67 7.44
C GLN A 263 3.31 -12.72 6.49
N SER A 264 4.30 -13.46 6.97
CA SER A 264 4.92 -14.55 6.21
C SER A 264 5.18 -15.78 7.06
N THR A 265 5.26 -16.92 6.37
CA THR A 265 5.61 -18.23 6.91
C THR A 265 6.70 -18.82 6.04
N SER A 266 7.69 -19.44 6.68
CA SER A 266 8.90 -19.95 6.03
C SER A 266 9.13 -21.40 6.46
N VAL A 267 9.55 -22.24 5.52
CA VAL A 267 9.86 -23.65 5.70
C VAL A 267 11.16 -23.94 4.97
N HIS A 268 12.11 -24.60 5.63
CA HIS A 268 13.35 -25.05 4.98
C HIS A 268 13.28 -26.56 4.76
N LEU A 269 13.35 -26.98 3.49
CA LEU A 269 13.31 -28.37 3.07
C LEU A 269 14.71 -28.94 2.95
N ARG A 270 14.98 -30.10 3.58
CA ARG A 270 16.23 -30.83 3.39
C ARG A 270 16.19 -31.59 2.08
N VAL A 271 17.19 -31.42 1.21
CA VAL A 271 17.28 -32.15 -0.06
C VAL A 271 18.22 -33.34 0.08
N PHE A 272 17.72 -34.53 -0.24
CA PHE A 272 18.49 -35.76 -0.26
C PHE A 272 18.97 -36.06 -1.68
N MET A 273 20.27 -36.37 -1.81
CA MET A 273 20.82 -36.91 -3.05
C MET A 273 20.65 -38.44 -3.02
N PRO A 274 20.08 -39.07 -4.06
CA PRO A 274 20.08 -40.53 -4.16
C PRO A 274 21.52 -41.03 -4.25
N SER A 275 21.89 -41.99 -3.38
CA SER A 275 23.21 -42.62 -3.42
C SER A 275 23.36 -43.39 -4.75
N PRO A 276 24.52 -43.33 -5.42
CA PRO A 276 24.80 -44.27 -6.50
C PRO A 276 24.87 -45.68 -5.89
N ASP A 277 24.00 -46.58 -6.37
CA ASP A 277 23.96 -47.95 -5.88
C ASP A 277 25.27 -48.70 -6.17
N LEU A 278 25.93 -49.18 -5.12
CA LEU A 278 27.03 -50.12 -5.22
C LEU A 278 26.45 -51.48 -5.62
N GLY A 279 26.52 -51.75 -6.93
CA GLY A 279 25.72 -52.78 -7.61
C GLY A 279 25.61 -54.14 -6.90
N GLU A 280 24.38 -54.63 -6.83
CA GLU A 280 24.02 -55.93 -6.28
C GLU A 280 24.80 -57.08 -6.95
N LYS A 281 25.69 -57.73 -6.19
CA LYS A 281 26.25 -59.02 -6.58
C LYS A 281 25.18 -60.10 -6.43
N LYS A 282 24.65 -60.57 -7.57
CA LYS A 282 23.80 -61.78 -7.63
C LYS A 282 24.47 -62.97 -6.96
N ALA A 283 23.78 -63.57 -5.98
CA ALA A 283 24.02 -64.92 -5.51
C ALA A 283 23.07 -65.91 -6.24
N PRO A 284 23.43 -67.21 -6.39
CA PRO A 284 22.68 -68.16 -7.21
C PRO A 284 21.44 -68.75 -6.51
N PRO A 285 20.47 -69.31 -7.25
CA PRO A 285 19.26 -69.88 -6.68
C PRO A 285 19.50 -71.28 -6.08
N ILE A 286 18.79 -71.59 -4.99
CA ILE A 286 18.68 -72.94 -4.41
C ILE A 286 17.21 -73.38 -4.46
N PHE A 287 16.99 -74.65 -4.81
CA PHE A 287 15.67 -75.24 -5.14
C PHE A 287 14.96 -75.88 -3.93
N SER A 288 13.62 -75.90 -4.02
CA SER A 288 12.65 -76.90 -3.47
C SER A 288 12.51 -77.18 -1.95
N ASN A 289 11.39 -76.73 -1.37
CA ASN A 289 10.17 -77.52 -1.00
C ASN A 289 10.28 -78.93 -0.36
N PRO A 290 9.20 -79.45 0.29
CA PRO A 290 8.31 -78.84 1.31
C PRO A 290 7.89 -79.85 2.42
N THR A 291 7.17 -79.43 3.47
CA THR A 291 6.35 -80.38 4.27
C THR A 291 5.07 -79.77 4.86
N THR A 292 3.94 -80.39 4.50
CA THR A 292 2.60 -80.27 5.12
C THR A 292 2.61 -80.82 6.56
N THR A 293 1.67 -80.48 7.46
CA THR A 293 0.25 -80.85 7.37
C THR A 293 -0.67 -80.00 8.27
N THR A 294 -1.85 -79.67 7.75
CA THR A 294 -3.06 -79.15 8.45
C THR A 294 -3.68 -80.24 9.36
N THR A 295 -4.54 -79.95 10.36
CA THR A 295 -6.00 -79.62 10.32
C THR A 295 -6.51 -79.51 11.79
N THR A 296 -7.59 -78.83 12.23
CA THR A 296 -8.72 -78.09 11.60
C THR A 296 -9.55 -77.30 12.65
N THR A 297 -10.23 -76.21 12.22
CA THR A 297 -11.57 -75.67 12.67
C THR A 297 -11.79 -75.26 14.15
N THR A 298 -12.58 -74.23 14.54
CA THR A 298 -13.41 -73.14 13.93
C THR A 298 -13.69 -72.09 15.05
N THR A 299 -14.19 -70.85 14.87
CA THR A 299 -15.36 -70.36 14.10
C THR A 299 -15.33 -68.83 13.84
N THR A 300 -15.88 -68.45 12.66
CA THR A 300 -16.69 -67.23 12.35
C THR A 300 -16.18 -65.80 12.61
N THR A 301 -16.03 -65.05 11.50
CA THR A 301 -16.70 -63.76 11.27
C THR A 301 -17.23 -63.71 9.82
N THR A 302 -18.37 -63.06 9.60
CA THR A 302 -19.09 -63.04 8.31
C THR A 302 -18.77 -61.80 7.47
N THR A 303 -18.84 -61.96 6.15
CA THR A 303 -18.68 -60.88 5.15
C THR A 303 -19.97 -60.73 4.34
N THR A 304 -20.36 -59.50 4.00
CA THR A 304 -21.28 -59.24 2.88
C THR A 304 -20.83 -57.99 2.12
N THR A 305 -20.99 -58.01 0.80
CA THR A 305 -20.37 -57.11 -0.19
C THR A 305 -21.29 -55.99 -0.65
N LEU A 306 -20.75 -54.97 -1.36
CA LEU A 306 -21.18 -54.63 -2.74
C LEU A 306 -20.32 -53.54 -3.43
N ARG A 307 -19.94 -53.84 -4.69
CA ARG A 307 -19.44 -53.04 -5.84
C ARG A 307 -19.15 -51.51 -5.75
N PRO A 308 -18.06 -51.04 -6.39
CA PRO A 308 -17.93 -49.67 -6.92
C PRO A 308 -18.41 -49.54 -8.39
N LEU A 309 -18.69 -48.31 -8.83
CA LEU A 309 -18.94 -47.89 -10.22
C LEU A 309 -17.92 -46.79 -10.62
N PRO A 310 -17.57 -46.65 -11.92
CA PRO A 310 -16.54 -45.72 -12.39
C PRO A 310 -17.09 -44.32 -12.68
N VAL A 311 -16.22 -43.31 -12.65
CA VAL A 311 -16.50 -41.95 -13.15
C VAL A 311 -15.31 -41.46 -13.98
N ASP A 312 -15.45 -41.51 -15.30
CA ASP A 312 -14.49 -40.92 -16.24
C ASP A 312 -14.65 -39.39 -16.30
N TRP A 313 -13.54 -38.66 -16.44
CA TRP A 313 -13.54 -37.22 -16.74
C TRP A 313 -12.78 -36.97 -18.04
N THR A 314 -13.50 -36.64 -19.10
CA THR A 314 -12.95 -36.13 -20.36
C THR A 314 -13.14 -34.61 -20.46
N PRO A 315 -12.21 -33.87 -21.09
CA PRO A 315 -12.26 -32.41 -21.13
C PRO A 315 -13.24 -31.87 -22.17
N PHE A 316 -13.97 -30.81 -21.83
CA PHE A 316 -14.84 -30.09 -22.77
C PHE A 316 -14.09 -29.00 -23.54
N ALA A 317 -14.22 -29.04 -24.87
CA ALA A 317 -13.83 -27.97 -25.79
C ALA A 317 -14.98 -26.94 -25.95
N PRO A 318 -14.71 -25.70 -26.41
CA PRO A 318 -15.72 -24.64 -26.48
C PRO A 318 -16.66 -24.79 -27.69
N LEU A 319 -17.88 -24.27 -27.56
CA LEU A 319 -18.86 -24.13 -28.64
C LEU A 319 -19.24 -22.64 -28.87
N PRO A 320 -19.70 -22.27 -30.08
CA PRO A 320 -19.60 -20.89 -30.57
C PRO A 320 -20.81 -20.01 -30.27
N VAL A 321 -20.60 -18.70 -30.38
CA VAL A 321 -21.66 -17.67 -30.39
C VAL A 321 -22.45 -17.75 -31.70
N ALA A 322 -23.77 -17.88 -31.61
CA ALA A 322 -24.67 -17.84 -32.76
C ALA A 322 -25.44 -16.50 -32.80
N ALA A 323 -25.51 -15.90 -33.99
CA ALA A 323 -26.21 -14.65 -34.24
C ALA A 323 -27.75 -14.84 -34.25
N ILE A 324 -28.49 -13.79 -33.88
CA ILE A 324 -29.94 -13.73 -34.06
C ILE A 324 -30.25 -12.76 -35.21
N GLY A 325 -30.97 -13.26 -36.23
CA GLY A 325 -31.43 -12.47 -37.37
C GLY A 325 -32.77 -12.95 -37.91
N ALA A 326 -33.70 -12.00 -38.08
CA ALA A 326 -34.85 -11.90 -39.00
C ALA A 326 -35.75 -13.12 -39.35
N GLY A 327 -37.08 -12.88 -39.35
CA GLY A 327 -38.10 -13.71 -40.02
C GLY A 327 -39.51 -13.56 -39.40
N THR A 328 -40.31 -12.54 -39.75
CA THR A 328 -41.36 -12.51 -40.81
C THR A 328 -42.64 -13.36 -40.59
N GLY A 329 -43.77 -12.65 -40.41
CA GLY A 329 -45.14 -13.06 -40.81
C GLY A 329 -46.10 -13.53 -39.71
N THR A 330 -47.44 -13.47 -39.86
CA THR A 330 -48.34 -12.73 -40.79
C THR A 330 -49.80 -12.85 -40.30
N GLY A 331 -50.63 -11.79 -40.33
CA GLY A 331 -52.08 -11.91 -40.05
C GLY A 331 -52.87 -10.58 -39.90
N SER A 332 -53.62 -10.21 -40.95
CA SER A 332 -54.67 -9.16 -41.05
C SER A 332 -55.66 -9.04 -39.86
N GLY A 333 -56.31 -7.92 -39.49
CA GLY A 333 -56.57 -6.56 -40.05
C GLY A 333 -58.00 -6.10 -39.58
N PRO A 334 -58.59 -4.92 -39.91
CA PRO A 334 -58.06 -3.64 -40.42
C PRO A 334 -58.59 -2.35 -39.70
N GLY A 335 -57.92 -1.20 -39.90
CA GLY A 335 -58.56 0.12 -40.16
C GLY A 335 -58.90 1.10 -39.01
N SER A 336 -58.15 2.22 -38.93
CA SER A 336 -58.70 3.61 -39.02
C SER A 336 -57.59 4.68 -38.97
N SER A 337 -57.87 5.85 -39.55
CA SER A 337 -57.14 7.13 -39.53
C SER A 337 -56.40 7.49 -38.21
N GLY A 338 -55.30 8.23 -38.18
CA GLY A 338 -54.68 9.06 -39.22
C GLY A 338 -54.46 10.50 -38.71
N ALA A 339 -53.23 10.85 -38.37
CA ALA A 339 -52.72 12.22 -38.16
C ALA A 339 -51.19 12.18 -38.26
N GLY A 340 -50.56 13.18 -38.85
CA GLY A 340 -49.10 13.28 -38.91
C GLY A 340 -48.56 14.07 -37.73
N GLU A 341 -47.48 13.59 -37.11
CA GLU A 341 -46.65 14.38 -36.21
C GLU A 341 -45.27 14.64 -36.83
N THR A 342 -44.77 15.83 -36.57
CA THR A 342 -43.51 16.37 -37.08
C THR A 342 -42.32 15.63 -36.47
N VAL A 343 -41.32 15.32 -37.29
CA VAL A 343 -40.03 14.81 -36.80
C VAL A 343 -39.27 15.97 -36.14
N ASP A 344 -39.27 15.99 -34.82
CA ASP A 344 -38.36 16.84 -34.04
C ASP A 344 -36.89 16.42 -34.31
N PRO A 345 -35.93 17.37 -34.26
CA PRO A 345 -34.51 17.04 -34.34
C PRO A 345 -34.09 16.15 -33.16
N PRO A 346 -32.99 15.37 -33.29
CA PRO A 346 -32.56 14.46 -32.24
C PRO A 346 -32.32 15.24 -30.95
N THR A 347 -33.07 14.89 -29.91
CA THR A 347 -32.90 15.42 -28.55
C THR A 347 -31.50 15.07 -28.06
N THR A 348 -30.61 16.06 -28.06
CA THR A 348 -29.30 15.96 -27.40
C THR A 348 -29.55 15.63 -25.94
N THR A 349 -29.22 14.40 -25.53
CA THR A 349 -29.27 13.99 -24.13
C THR A 349 -28.46 15.00 -23.31
N PRO A 350 -29.04 15.66 -22.30
CA PRO A 350 -28.33 16.68 -21.55
C PRO A 350 -27.10 16.06 -20.88
N LEU A 351 -25.95 16.71 -21.04
CA LEU A 351 -24.69 16.28 -20.43
C LEU A 351 -24.87 16.16 -18.90
N PRO A 352 -24.25 15.16 -18.25
CA PRO A 352 -24.29 15.05 -16.80
C PRO A 352 -23.72 16.33 -16.14
N PRO A 353 -24.21 16.73 -14.96
CA PRO A 353 -23.69 17.92 -14.28
C PRO A 353 -22.18 17.81 -14.02
N GLY A 354 -21.47 18.91 -14.28
CA GLY A 354 -20.01 18.97 -14.18
C GLY A 354 -19.24 18.25 -15.29
N CYS A 355 -19.91 17.69 -16.32
CA CYS A 355 -19.25 17.06 -17.46
C CYS A 355 -19.05 18.00 -18.65
N LEU A 356 -17.94 17.79 -19.37
CA LEU A 356 -17.60 18.52 -20.60
C LEU A 356 -18.14 17.77 -21.83
N PRO A 357 -18.41 18.48 -22.95
CA PRO A 357 -18.58 17.85 -24.25
C PRO A 357 -17.25 17.28 -24.79
N ASP A 358 -17.34 16.48 -25.86
CA ASP A 358 -16.22 16.03 -26.70
C ASP A 358 -15.10 15.27 -25.95
N LEU A 359 -15.47 14.45 -24.96
CA LEU A 359 -14.54 13.65 -24.15
C LEU A 359 -14.28 12.23 -24.67
N ASP A 360 -15.04 11.76 -25.67
CA ASP A 360 -14.93 10.42 -26.26
C ASP A 360 -13.48 10.06 -26.69
N PRO A 361 -12.97 8.85 -26.39
CA PRO A 361 -13.65 7.70 -25.76
C PRO A 361 -13.66 7.73 -24.21
N CYS A 362 -13.23 8.82 -23.55
CA CYS A 362 -13.37 8.92 -22.10
C CYS A 362 -14.83 9.20 -21.68
N VAL A 363 -15.32 8.43 -20.72
CA VAL A 363 -16.65 8.55 -20.14
C VAL A 363 -16.61 9.52 -18.95
N CYS A 364 -17.37 10.61 -19.02
CA CYS A 364 -17.56 11.49 -17.87
C CYS A 364 -18.75 11.03 -17.02
N ILE A 365 -18.48 10.80 -15.74
CA ILE A 365 -19.43 10.38 -14.72
C ILE A 365 -19.77 11.62 -13.89
N GLY A 366 -20.96 12.18 -14.11
CA GLY A 366 -21.47 13.28 -13.29
C GLY A 366 -21.58 12.90 -11.82
N GLY A 367 -21.34 13.85 -10.93
CA GLY A 367 -21.52 13.63 -9.50
C GLY A 367 -23.00 13.45 -9.09
N PRO A 368 -23.29 12.95 -7.88
CA PRO A 368 -24.67 12.67 -7.43
C PRO A 368 -25.57 13.92 -7.31
N THR A 369 -25.01 15.12 -7.29
CA THR A 369 -25.71 16.42 -7.30
C THR A 369 -25.06 17.38 -8.30
N PRO A 370 -25.76 18.42 -8.79
CA PRO A 370 -25.20 19.36 -9.78
C PRO A 370 -23.91 20.07 -9.34
N ASP A 371 -23.73 20.29 -8.04
CA ASP A 371 -22.57 20.97 -7.45
C ASP A 371 -21.41 20.03 -7.10
N SER A 372 -21.62 18.71 -7.24
CA SER A 372 -20.61 17.70 -6.89
C SER A 372 -19.65 17.43 -8.05
N LEU A 373 -18.36 17.26 -7.72
CA LEU A 373 -17.30 17.08 -8.69
C LEU A 373 -17.50 15.81 -9.53
N SER A 374 -17.45 15.96 -10.86
CA SER A 374 -17.50 14.85 -11.81
C SER A 374 -16.22 14.01 -11.77
N SER A 375 -16.31 12.78 -12.25
CA SER A 375 -15.15 11.91 -12.49
C SER A 375 -15.01 11.63 -13.98
N LEU A 376 -13.77 11.43 -14.45
CA LEU A 376 -13.48 11.11 -15.84
C LEU A 376 -12.84 9.72 -15.92
N ASP A 377 -13.43 8.82 -16.69
CA ASP A 377 -12.90 7.49 -16.94
C ASP A 377 -12.37 7.39 -18.36
N CYS A 378 -11.06 7.27 -18.51
CA CYS A 378 -10.34 7.15 -19.78
C CYS A 378 -9.80 5.72 -19.99
N SER A 379 -10.38 4.71 -19.34
CA SER A 379 -9.92 3.31 -19.42
C SER A 379 -9.99 2.71 -20.84
N GLU A 380 -10.93 3.18 -21.67
CA GLU A 380 -11.05 2.77 -23.07
C GLU A 380 -9.99 3.39 -24.01
N VAL A 381 -9.20 4.37 -23.54
CA VAL A 381 -8.12 4.97 -24.32
C VAL A 381 -6.93 4.01 -24.35
N ASN A 382 -6.53 3.56 -25.53
CA ASN A 382 -5.51 2.52 -25.72
C ASN A 382 -4.19 3.02 -26.33
N SER A 383 -4.07 4.31 -26.68
CA SER A 383 -2.82 4.91 -27.14
C SER A 383 -2.61 6.37 -26.70
N ALA A 384 -1.35 6.80 -26.64
CA ALA A 384 -1.00 8.18 -26.30
C ALA A 384 -1.51 9.18 -27.35
N GLN A 385 -1.52 8.81 -28.63
CA GLN A 385 -2.04 9.65 -29.72
C GLN A 385 -3.55 9.84 -29.62
N GLU A 386 -4.28 8.80 -29.23
CA GLU A 386 -5.71 8.85 -28.96
C GLU A 386 -6.02 9.76 -27.77
N LEU A 387 -5.32 9.58 -26.64
CA LEU A 387 -5.46 10.47 -25.46
C LEU A 387 -5.17 11.94 -25.82
N LEU A 388 -4.12 12.17 -26.60
CA LEU A 388 -3.78 13.49 -27.14
C LEU A 388 -4.67 13.93 -28.31
N SER A 389 -5.67 13.17 -28.73
CA SER A 389 -6.60 13.59 -29.78
C SER A 389 -7.89 14.21 -29.23
N ILE A 390 -8.31 13.79 -28.02
CA ILE A 390 -9.59 14.14 -27.37
C ILE A 390 -9.79 15.67 -27.29
N PRO A 391 -10.80 16.24 -27.99
CA PRO A 391 -10.98 17.69 -28.05
C PRO A 391 -11.35 18.32 -26.70
N GLY A 392 -12.20 17.65 -25.90
CA GLY A 392 -12.67 18.14 -24.61
C GLY A 392 -11.54 18.39 -23.61
N LEU A 393 -10.50 17.55 -23.63
CA LEU A 393 -9.28 17.69 -22.80
C LEU A 393 -8.35 18.82 -23.27
N LYS A 394 -8.39 19.20 -24.56
CA LYS A 394 -7.56 20.27 -25.11
C LYS A 394 -8.16 21.66 -24.97
N ASN A 395 -9.45 21.75 -25.29
CA ASN A 395 -10.07 23.02 -25.68
C ASN A 395 -10.81 23.72 -24.53
N SER A 396 -10.96 23.06 -23.38
CA SER A 396 -11.67 23.59 -22.22
C SER A 396 -10.71 24.05 -21.12
N LYS A 397 -11.16 25.01 -20.29
CA LYS A 397 -10.35 25.62 -19.23
C LYS A 397 -10.75 25.08 -17.86
N GLY A 398 -9.83 24.42 -17.16
CA GLY A 398 -9.78 24.46 -15.69
C GLY A 398 -10.74 23.57 -14.90
N THR A 399 -11.44 22.61 -15.51
CA THR A 399 -12.32 21.68 -14.76
C THR A 399 -11.56 20.97 -13.64
N LEU A 400 -12.17 20.93 -12.45
CA LEU A 400 -11.75 20.11 -11.34
C LEU A 400 -12.56 18.82 -11.34
N PHE A 401 -11.89 17.70 -11.53
CA PHE A 401 -12.48 16.37 -11.38
C PHE A 401 -12.24 15.83 -9.97
N GLN A 402 -13.19 15.05 -9.45
CA GLN A 402 -12.99 14.24 -8.26
C GLN A 402 -11.90 13.20 -8.51
N LYS A 403 -11.96 12.51 -9.65
CA LYS A 403 -11.08 11.42 -10.03
C LYS A 403 -10.90 11.36 -11.54
N ILE A 404 -9.67 11.10 -12.00
CA ILE A 404 -9.37 10.69 -13.37
C ILE A 404 -8.87 9.24 -13.33
N THR A 405 -9.51 8.35 -14.07
CA THR A 405 -9.22 6.90 -14.12
C THR A 405 -8.62 6.49 -15.47
N ILE A 406 -7.62 5.61 -15.46
CA ILE A 406 -7.21 4.77 -16.61
C ILE A 406 -6.89 3.38 -16.04
N ASP A 407 -7.82 2.44 -16.17
CA ASP A 407 -7.69 1.08 -15.63
C ASP A 407 -7.77 0.01 -16.73
N ASN A 408 -6.89 -1.00 -16.68
CA ASN A 408 -6.83 -2.11 -17.66
C ASN A 408 -6.64 -1.72 -19.14
N SER A 409 -6.12 -0.52 -19.43
CA SER A 409 -5.81 -0.04 -20.78
C SER A 409 -4.57 -0.71 -21.38
N LEU A 410 -4.50 -0.75 -22.71
CA LEU A 410 -3.31 -1.15 -23.47
C LEU A 410 -2.23 -0.05 -23.60
N LEU A 411 -2.46 1.13 -23.03
CA LEU A 411 -1.56 2.28 -23.05
C LEU A 411 -0.15 1.90 -22.56
N ASP A 412 0.87 2.23 -23.35
CA ASP A 412 2.28 1.91 -23.07
C ASP A 412 3.07 3.10 -22.49
N HIS A 413 2.64 4.33 -22.75
CA HIS A 413 3.21 5.55 -22.18
C HIS A 413 2.14 6.65 -21.96
N LEU A 414 2.24 7.37 -20.84
CA LEU A 414 1.39 8.54 -20.57
C LEU A 414 2.11 9.81 -21.08
N PRO A 415 1.60 10.50 -22.11
CA PRO A 415 2.28 11.63 -22.74
C PRO A 415 2.19 12.91 -21.90
N ARG A 416 3.06 13.89 -22.20
CA ARG A 416 3.01 15.24 -21.62
C ARG A 416 1.65 15.90 -21.88
N ASN A 417 1.06 16.54 -20.86
CA ASN A 417 -0.25 17.17 -20.89
C ASN A 417 -1.38 16.22 -21.34
N ALA A 418 -1.31 14.93 -20.98
CA ALA A 418 -2.33 13.92 -21.24
C ALA A 418 -3.76 14.37 -20.88
N PHE A 419 -3.91 15.13 -19.79
CA PHE A 419 -5.19 15.65 -19.31
C PHE A 419 -5.31 17.18 -19.49
N GLY A 420 -4.55 17.76 -20.43
CA GLY A 420 -4.63 19.17 -20.79
C GLY A 420 -4.47 20.15 -19.62
N ALA A 421 -5.37 21.13 -19.53
CA ALA A 421 -5.41 22.15 -18.47
C ALA A 421 -6.45 21.82 -17.38
N HIS A 422 -6.65 20.53 -17.09
CA HIS A 422 -7.52 20.05 -16.01
C HIS A 422 -6.73 19.75 -14.74
N ARG A 423 -7.46 19.57 -13.64
CA ARG A 423 -6.94 19.10 -12.36
C ARG A 423 -7.87 18.04 -11.79
N ALA A 424 -7.30 17.09 -11.06
CA ALA A 424 -8.06 16.05 -10.36
C ALA A 424 -7.61 15.97 -8.89
N LEU A 425 -8.53 15.64 -7.99
CA LEU A 425 -8.17 15.33 -6.59
C LEU A 425 -7.47 13.96 -6.49
N GLU A 426 -7.87 13.00 -7.35
CA GLU A 426 -7.26 11.69 -7.47
C GLU A 426 -6.93 11.37 -8.93
N TYR A 427 -5.70 10.91 -9.19
CA TYR A 427 -5.37 10.18 -10.42
C TYR A 427 -5.25 8.69 -10.09
N PHE A 428 -5.95 7.86 -10.85
CA PHE A 428 -6.02 6.41 -10.65
C PHE A 428 -5.72 5.70 -11.97
N ILE A 429 -4.44 5.43 -12.19
CA ILE A 429 -3.92 4.84 -13.42
C ILE A 429 -3.36 3.47 -13.02
N THR A 430 -4.13 2.40 -13.21
CA THR A 430 -3.87 1.09 -12.56
C THR A 430 -4.05 -0.08 -13.52
N ASN A 431 -3.43 -1.22 -13.20
CA ASN A 431 -3.59 -2.49 -13.95
C ASN A 431 -3.24 -2.39 -15.46
N ASN A 432 -2.53 -1.35 -15.89
CA ASN A 432 -2.14 -1.14 -17.29
C ASN A 432 -0.82 -1.88 -17.55
N PHE A 433 -0.91 -3.16 -17.88
CA PHE A 433 0.25 -4.07 -17.98
C PHE A 433 1.31 -3.70 -19.05
N ARG A 434 1.05 -2.68 -19.88
CA ARG A 434 1.98 -2.15 -20.88
C ARG A 434 2.60 -0.80 -20.50
N LEU A 435 2.01 -0.08 -19.55
CA LEU A 435 2.38 1.29 -19.19
C LEU A 435 3.74 1.31 -18.49
N GLN A 436 4.79 1.64 -19.24
CA GLN A 436 6.18 1.63 -18.80
C GLN A 436 6.74 3.01 -18.44
N HIS A 437 6.16 4.07 -19.01
CA HIS A 437 6.68 5.43 -18.88
C HIS A 437 5.57 6.46 -18.64
N ILE A 438 5.81 7.37 -17.70
CA ILE A 438 5.02 8.60 -17.52
C ILE A 438 5.93 9.77 -17.88
N ALA A 439 5.55 10.53 -18.91
CA ALA A 439 6.34 11.65 -19.38
C ALA A 439 6.36 12.79 -18.34
N PRO A 440 7.48 13.53 -18.19
CA PRO A 440 7.48 14.78 -17.45
C PRO A 440 6.42 15.76 -18.00
N GLY A 441 5.52 16.21 -17.14
CA GLY A 441 4.39 17.07 -17.42
C GLY A 441 3.11 16.32 -17.78
N ALA A 442 3.04 14.99 -17.65
CA ALA A 442 1.89 14.20 -18.08
C ALA A 442 0.56 14.64 -17.47
N PHE A 443 0.52 14.88 -16.16
CA PHE A 443 -0.68 15.29 -15.44
C PHE A 443 -1.17 16.72 -15.79
N GLY A 444 -0.42 17.48 -16.59
CA GLY A 444 -0.76 18.84 -16.98
C GLY A 444 -0.19 19.92 -16.05
N PRO A 445 -0.32 21.22 -16.40
CA PRO A 445 0.27 22.32 -15.65
C PRO A 445 -0.48 22.66 -14.36
N LEU A 446 -1.77 22.32 -14.24
CA LEU A 446 -2.63 22.64 -13.10
C LEU A 446 -2.82 21.48 -12.10
N ALA A 447 -2.18 20.33 -12.33
CA ALA A 447 -2.26 19.19 -11.43
C ALA A 447 -1.66 19.51 -10.05
N ASP A 448 -2.47 19.31 -9.02
CA ASP A 448 -2.07 19.32 -7.61
C ASP A 448 -2.94 18.30 -6.83
N PRO A 449 -2.83 16.99 -7.15
CA PRO A 449 -3.72 15.97 -6.60
C PRO A 449 -3.44 15.69 -5.13
N ILE A 450 -4.46 15.15 -4.44
CA ILE A 450 -4.36 14.63 -3.08
C ILE A 450 -3.85 13.18 -3.10
N SER A 451 -4.21 12.42 -4.12
CA SER A 451 -3.80 11.02 -4.29
C SER A 451 -3.32 10.75 -5.72
N LEU A 452 -2.16 10.10 -5.83
CA LEU A 452 -1.61 9.63 -7.10
C LEU A 452 -1.42 8.11 -7.02
N VAL A 453 -2.33 7.39 -7.68
CA VAL A 453 -2.45 5.93 -7.64
C VAL A 453 -2.03 5.36 -9.00
N LEU A 454 -0.96 4.57 -8.97
CA LEU A 454 -0.16 4.11 -10.11
C LEU A 454 0.20 2.60 -10.00
N PHE A 455 -0.53 1.82 -9.20
CA PHE A 455 -0.15 0.43 -8.91
C PHE A 455 -0.51 -0.57 -10.03
N SER A 456 0.15 -1.73 -10.04
CA SER A 456 -0.08 -2.81 -11.03
C SER A 456 0.13 -2.40 -12.50
N ASN A 457 1.03 -1.45 -12.76
CA ASN A 457 1.44 -1.10 -14.13
C ASN A 457 2.79 -1.78 -14.47
N ALA A 458 3.46 -1.33 -15.53
CA ALA A 458 4.79 -1.81 -15.92
C ALA A 458 5.88 -0.73 -15.76
N LEU A 459 5.67 0.28 -14.91
CA LEU A 459 6.51 1.47 -14.85
C LEU A 459 7.94 1.12 -14.46
N VAL A 460 8.90 1.41 -15.36
CA VAL A 460 10.33 1.21 -15.12
C VAL A 460 10.94 2.42 -14.41
N GLY A 461 10.34 3.60 -14.59
CA GLY A 461 10.74 4.84 -13.92
C GLY A 461 9.60 5.83 -13.81
N PHE A 462 9.76 6.81 -12.92
CA PHE A 462 8.77 7.85 -12.65
C PHE A 462 9.44 9.24 -12.54
N PRO A 463 8.84 10.34 -13.04
CA PRO A 463 9.42 11.69 -12.98
C PRO A 463 9.28 12.32 -11.57
N PHE A 464 9.94 11.75 -10.56
CA PHE A 464 9.83 12.14 -9.13
C PHE A 464 9.99 13.64 -8.88
N ARG A 465 10.86 14.34 -9.64
CA ARG A 465 11.07 15.79 -9.52
C ARG A 465 9.79 16.62 -9.70
N GLU A 466 8.77 16.09 -10.36
CA GLU A 466 7.50 16.78 -10.55
C GLU A 466 6.58 16.71 -9.33
N LEU A 467 6.75 15.71 -8.45
CA LEU A 467 6.00 15.58 -7.21
C LEU A 467 6.19 16.79 -6.29
N ALA A 468 7.35 17.46 -6.35
CA ALA A 468 7.60 18.71 -5.64
C ALA A 468 6.64 19.87 -6.01
N ARG A 469 5.90 19.76 -7.13
CA ARG A 469 4.83 20.69 -7.51
C ARG A 469 3.49 20.35 -6.86
N PHE A 470 3.25 19.09 -6.50
CA PHE A 470 2.01 18.59 -5.94
C PHE A 470 1.97 18.86 -4.42
N ARG A 471 1.71 20.12 -4.06
CA ARG A 471 1.67 20.62 -2.69
C ARG A 471 0.60 19.94 -1.84
N ASN A 472 -0.49 19.48 -2.44
CA ASN A 472 -1.59 18.81 -1.73
C ASN A 472 -1.46 17.28 -1.67
N LEU A 473 -0.42 16.68 -2.27
CA LEU A 473 -0.29 15.23 -2.32
C LEU A 473 -0.12 14.63 -0.91
N LYS A 474 -1.06 13.77 -0.53
CA LYS A 474 -1.06 12.96 0.69
C LYS A 474 -0.61 11.52 0.42
N TYR A 475 -0.92 10.96 -0.75
CA TYR A 475 -0.70 9.55 -1.05
C TYR A 475 0.03 9.37 -2.38
N PHE A 476 1.18 8.69 -2.34
CA PHE A 476 1.89 8.23 -3.53
C PHE A 476 1.92 6.70 -3.54
N VAL A 477 1.19 6.10 -4.47
CA VAL A 477 0.88 4.67 -4.50
C VAL A 477 1.36 4.07 -5.82
N ALA A 478 2.56 3.49 -5.86
CA ALA A 478 3.18 2.94 -7.07
C ALA A 478 3.82 1.56 -6.83
N TYR A 479 3.14 0.72 -6.03
CA TYR A 479 3.52 -0.68 -5.82
C TYR A 479 3.17 -1.57 -7.02
N ASP A 480 3.66 -2.81 -7.05
CA ASP A 480 3.45 -3.76 -8.17
C ASP A 480 3.84 -3.13 -9.52
N ASN A 481 5.07 -2.62 -9.60
CA ASN A 481 5.66 -1.98 -10.80
C ASN A 481 7.09 -2.51 -11.03
N ARG A 482 7.91 -1.79 -11.81
CA ARG A 482 9.30 -2.15 -12.13
C ARG A 482 10.27 -0.99 -11.86
N LEU A 483 9.95 -0.14 -10.88
CA LEU A 483 10.79 1.01 -10.53
C LEU A 483 12.14 0.51 -10.00
N GLU A 484 13.24 1.04 -10.54
CA GLU A 484 14.61 0.56 -10.26
C GLU A 484 15.34 1.34 -9.15
N GLU A 485 14.93 2.59 -8.89
CA GLU A 485 15.53 3.43 -7.84
C GLU A 485 14.54 4.46 -7.26
N ILE A 486 14.87 4.98 -6.07
CA ILE A 486 14.32 6.23 -5.54
C ILE A 486 15.43 7.28 -5.61
N PRO A 487 15.32 8.33 -6.43
CA PRO A 487 16.40 9.31 -6.58
C PRO A 487 16.56 10.23 -5.37
N ASP A 488 17.71 10.90 -5.28
CA ASP A 488 18.04 11.85 -4.22
C ASP A 488 16.93 12.91 -4.05
N GLY A 489 16.46 13.07 -2.81
CA GLY A 489 15.42 14.03 -2.49
C GLY A 489 14.06 13.82 -3.18
N ALA A 490 13.74 12.62 -3.68
CA ALA A 490 12.53 12.31 -4.48
C ALA A 490 11.21 12.90 -3.95
N PHE A 491 11.01 12.92 -2.62
CA PHE A 491 9.80 13.44 -1.95
C PHE A 491 10.12 14.62 -1.01
N ARG A 492 11.32 15.20 -1.12
CA ARG A 492 11.87 16.13 -0.12
C ARG A 492 11.03 17.41 -0.01
N GLY A 493 10.55 17.71 1.20
CA GLY A 493 9.74 18.90 1.46
C GLY A 493 8.27 18.79 1.05
N MET A 494 7.78 17.60 0.68
CA MET A 494 6.37 17.38 0.40
C MET A 494 5.56 17.33 1.70
N HIS A 495 5.31 18.50 2.30
CA HIS A 495 4.84 18.60 3.70
C HIS A 495 3.49 17.92 4.02
N ASN A 496 2.64 17.71 3.02
CA ASN A 496 1.34 17.04 3.17
C ASN A 496 1.39 15.51 2.95
N LEU A 497 2.54 14.96 2.52
CA LEU A 497 2.67 13.55 2.18
C LEU A 497 2.57 12.68 3.45
N VAL A 498 1.66 11.70 3.42
CA VAL A 498 1.31 10.81 4.53
C VAL A 498 1.86 9.42 4.28
N ASP A 499 1.57 8.81 3.14
CA ASP A 499 2.05 7.46 2.85
C ASP A 499 2.74 7.39 1.45
N ILE A 500 3.93 6.79 1.42
CA ILE A 500 4.76 6.56 0.23
C ILE A 500 4.93 5.07 0.03
N LEU A 501 4.42 4.55 -1.09
CA LEU A 501 4.12 3.14 -1.15
C LEU A 501 4.61 2.51 -2.47
N LEU A 502 5.69 1.73 -2.34
CA LEU A 502 6.64 1.35 -3.40
C LEU A 502 7.09 -0.12 -3.27
N HIS A 503 6.39 -0.93 -2.49
CA HIS A 503 6.65 -2.37 -2.38
C HIS A 503 6.39 -3.10 -3.70
N ASN A 504 6.87 -4.34 -3.83
CA ASN A 504 6.74 -5.14 -5.06
C ASN A 504 7.24 -4.37 -6.30
N ASN A 505 8.46 -3.86 -6.24
CA ASN A 505 9.16 -3.21 -7.35
C ASN A 505 10.54 -3.85 -7.52
N THR A 506 11.38 -3.27 -8.38
CA THR A 506 12.77 -3.71 -8.60
C THR A 506 13.78 -2.73 -8.02
N ILE A 507 13.42 -1.98 -6.97
CA ILE A 507 14.23 -0.89 -6.42
C ILE A 507 15.51 -1.48 -5.84
N GLU A 508 16.67 -1.14 -6.41
CA GLU A 508 17.98 -1.56 -5.91
C GLU A 508 18.58 -0.55 -4.93
N LYS A 509 18.22 0.73 -5.05
CA LYS A 509 18.81 1.83 -4.28
C LYS A 509 17.77 2.86 -3.84
N ILE A 510 17.96 3.33 -2.60
CA ILE A 510 17.34 4.55 -2.07
C ILE A 510 18.39 5.66 -2.11
N GLY A 511 18.09 6.80 -2.72
CA GLY A 511 18.96 7.98 -2.76
C GLY A 511 19.06 8.72 -1.41
N GLU A 512 19.77 9.83 -1.41
CA GLU A 512 20.03 10.61 -0.20
C GLU A 512 18.83 11.51 0.18
N GLY A 513 18.38 11.40 1.43
CA GLY A 513 17.34 12.24 2.02
C GLY A 513 15.99 12.34 1.28
N PRO A 514 15.44 11.29 0.62
CA PRO A 514 14.18 11.37 -0.11
C PRO A 514 12.99 11.67 0.80
N PHE A 515 13.05 11.29 2.07
CA PHE A 515 11.98 11.47 3.07
C PHE A 515 12.18 12.69 3.99
N GLU A 516 13.20 13.52 3.71
CA GLU A 516 13.47 14.72 4.51
C GLU A 516 12.38 15.78 4.34
N ARG A 517 12.13 16.53 5.43
CA ARG A 517 11.18 17.65 5.49
C ARG A 517 9.71 17.23 5.25
N ILE A 518 9.37 15.97 5.51
CA ILE A 518 8.01 15.43 5.47
C ILE A 518 7.55 15.16 6.92
N PRO A 519 6.89 16.13 7.60
CA PRO A 519 6.56 16.00 9.01
C PRO A 519 5.37 15.07 9.28
N ASN A 520 4.49 14.88 8.29
CA ASN A 520 3.25 14.10 8.41
C ASN A 520 3.38 12.65 7.92
N LEU A 521 4.59 12.21 7.55
CA LEU A 521 4.82 10.88 7.02
C LEU A 521 4.47 9.80 8.05
N ASN A 522 3.60 8.88 7.65
CA ASN A 522 3.09 7.79 8.45
C ASN A 522 3.61 6.43 7.96
N ALA A 523 3.56 6.11 6.67
CA ALA A 523 4.07 4.83 6.17
C ALA A 523 4.99 4.98 4.96
N VAL A 524 6.08 4.21 4.98
CA VAL A 524 6.93 3.94 3.82
C VAL A 524 6.96 2.43 3.60
N THR A 525 6.50 1.97 2.43
CA THR A 525 6.57 0.54 2.07
C THR A 525 7.53 0.31 0.91
N LEU A 526 8.56 -0.48 1.17
CA LEU A 526 9.68 -0.81 0.28
C LEU A 526 10.02 -2.31 0.34
N HIS A 527 9.16 -3.12 0.96
CA HIS A 527 9.32 -4.56 1.04
C HIS A 527 9.16 -5.22 -0.33
N ASN A 528 9.70 -6.43 -0.51
CA ASN A 528 9.72 -7.13 -1.79
C ASN A 528 10.33 -6.24 -2.91
N ASN A 529 11.53 -5.73 -2.66
CA ASN A 529 12.34 -5.00 -3.62
C ASN A 529 13.73 -5.65 -3.71
N ARG A 530 14.70 -4.95 -4.31
CA ARG A 530 16.07 -5.45 -4.55
C ARG A 530 17.13 -4.65 -3.79
N ILE A 531 16.74 -3.98 -2.70
CA ILE A 531 17.60 -3.04 -1.97
C ILE A 531 18.74 -3.82 -1.31
N LYS A 532 19.99 -3.45 -1.61
CA LYS A 532 21.22 -4.13 -1.13
C LYS A 532 21.87 -3.42 0.06
N GLU A 533 21.71 -2.11 0.15
CA GLU A 533 22.27 -1.28 1.22
C GLU A 533 21.36 -0.09 1.55
N LEU A 534 21.46 0.38 2.79
CA LEU A 534 20.84 1.63 3.25
C LEU A 534 21.93 2.69 3.39
N SER A 535 22.05 3.57 2.39
CA SER A 535 23.08 4.61 2.40
C SER A 535 22.82 5.70 3.44
N THR A 536 23.82 6.54 3.69
CA THR A 536 23.69 7.76 4.52
C THR A 536 22.43 8.56 4.14
N ARG A 537 21.67 8.99 5.17
CA ARG A 537 20.38 9.70 5.10
C ARG A 537 19.26 9.08 4.24
N SER A 538 19.39 7.83 3.77
CA SER A 538 18.35 7.15 2.97
C SER A 538 17.01 6.99 3.69
N LEU A 539 17.05 6.82 5.02
CA LEU A 539 15.90 6.72 5.92
C LEU A 539 15.86 7.91 6.92
N SER A 540 16.35 9.08 6.51
CA SER A 540 16.28 10.31 7.33
C SER A 540 14.87 10.89 7.32
N PHE A 541 14.21 10.87 8.48
CA PHE A 541 12.83 11.37 8.67
C PHE A 541 12.79 12.61 9.56
N GLN A 542 11.85 13.53 9.28
CA GLN A 542 11.53 14.64 10.19
C GLN A 542 10.56 14.22 11.31
N GLY A 543 9.68 13.25 11.04
CA GLY A 543 8.63 12.79 11.96
C GLY A 543 8.85 11.38 12.53
N GLU A 544 7.78 10.80 13.08
CA GLU A 544 7.73 9.44 13.65
C GLU A 544 6.80 8.52 12.82
N PRO A 545 7.20 8.09 11.61
CA PRO A 545 6.37 7.24 10.77
C PRO A 545 5.98 5.96 11.52
N ALA A 546 4.71 5.55 11.38
CA ALA A 546 4.20 4.31 11.95
C ALA A 546 4.99 3.08 11.49
N LEU A 547 5.35 3.06 10.21
CA LEU A 547 5.91 1.88 9.56
C LEU A 547 6.93 2.27 8.48
N VAL A 548 8.12 1.68 8.58
CA VAL A 548 9.10 1.57 7.51
C VAL A 548 9.26 0.07 7.24
N ALA A 549 8.63 -0.39 6.16
CA ALA A 549 8.59 -1.80 5.79
C ALA A 549 9.64 -2.08 4.69
N LEU A 550 10.74 -2.73 5.07
CA LEU A 550 11.90 -3.07 4.23
C LEU A 550 12.14 -4.59 4.13
N GLN A 551 11.23 -5.39 4.68
CA GLN A 551 11.37 -6.85 4.71
C GLN A 551 11.40 -7.47 3.30
N ASN A 552 12.05 -8.61 3.14
CA ASN A 552 12.20 -9.28 1.85
C ASN A 552 12.92 -8.38 0.82
N ASN A 553 14.13 -7.97 1.18
CA ASN A 553 15.11 -7.28 0.34
C ASN A 553 16.47 -8.01 0.51
N PHE A 554 17.56 -7.46 -0.02
CA PHE A 554 18.90 -8.02 0.08
C PHE A 554 19.80 -7.13 0.96
N ILE A 555 19.24 -6.42 1.94
CA ILE A 555 19.98 -5.44 2.73
C ILE A 555 21.04 -6.17 3.56
N LYS A 556 22.29 -6.01 3.16
CA LYS A 556 23.47 -6.53 3.87
C LYS A 556 24.21 -5.44 4.65
N LYS A 557 24.22 -4.22 4.12
CA LYS A 557 24.96 -3.08 4.67
C LYS A 557 24.01 -1.95 5.05
N ILE A 558 24.27 -1.33 6.19
CA ILE A 558 23.62 -0.09 6.62
C ILE A 558 24.74 0.90 6.91
N GLU A 559 24.66 2.10 6.35
CA GLU A 559 25.68 3.12 6.53
C GLU A 559 25.39 4.03 7.73
N ALA A 560 26.45 4.70 8.22
CA ALA A 560 26.35 5.72 9.25
C ALA A 560 25.38 6.85 8.81
N ASP A 561 24.63 7.37 9.78
CA ASP A 561 23.58 8.39 9.58
C ASP A 561 22.48 8.02 8.56
N SER A 562 22.30 6.74 8.23
CA SER A 562 21.19 6.26 7.38
C SER A 562 19.81 6.65 7.90
N PHE A 563 19.58 6.61 9.23
CA PHE A 563 18.32 6.98 9.88
C PHE A 563 18.17 8.48 10.22
N GLY A 564 19.25 9.27 10.13
CA GLY A 564 19.26 10.66 10.56
C GLY A 564 18.82 10.86 12.02
N PHE A 565 18.04 11.92 12.27
CA PHE A 565 17.47 12.23 13.59
C PHE A 565 16.09 11.59 13.85
N GLY A 566 15.54 10.91 12.84
CA GLY A 566 14.17 10.37 12.83
C GLY A 566 13.97 9.20 13.79
N ILE A 567 12.71 8.89 14.11
CA ILE A 567 12.35 7.73 14.94
C ILE A 567 11.13 7.04 14.35
N PRO A 568 11.31 6.12 13.38
CA PRO A 568 10.22 5.25 12.98
C PRO A 568 9.69 4.47 14.18
N ARG A 569 8.37 4.31 14.26
CA ARG A 569 7.74 3.42 15.25
C ARG A 569 8.09 1.97 14.97
N GLN A 570 7.96 1.54 13.72
CA GLN A 570 8.23 0.15 13.35
C GLN A 570 9.17 0.13 12.16
N ILE A 571 10.31 -0.53 12.31
CA ILE A 571 11.24 -0.84 11.22
C ILE A 571 11.19 -2.34 11.02
N ASN A 572 10.70 -2.79 9.87
CA ASN A 572 10.68 -4.21 9.54
C ASN A 572 11.78 -4.51 8.53
N LEU A 573 12.81 -5.23 8.97
CA LEU A 573 13.97 -5.69 8.21
C LEU A 573 14.01 -7.22 8.09
N GLN A 574 12.90 -7.90 8.35
CA GLN A 574 12.84 -9.36 8.24
C GLN A 574 13.23 -9.86 6.84
N ASP A 575 13.82 -11.06 6.76
CA ASP A 575 14.22 -11.66 5.48
C ASP A 575 15.08 -10.68 4.64
N ASN A 576 16.23 -10.33 5.20
CA ASN A 576 17.29 -9.57 4.56
C ASN A 576 18.61 -10.32 4.75
N SER A 577 19.74 -9.67 4.45
CA SER A 577 21.08 -10.27 4.48
C SER A 577 21.97 -9.62 5.55
N LEU A 578 21.38 -9.12 6.64
CA LEU A 578 22.13 -8.49 7.73
C LEU A 578 22.94 -9.53 8.52
N GLU A 579 24.25 -9.37 8.53
CA GLU A 579 25.16 -10.24 9.29
C GLU A 579 25.39 -9.72 10.72
N MET A 580 25.19 -8.43 10.98
CA MET A 580 25.33 -7.82 12.30
C MET A 580 24.51 -6.53 12.43
N LEU A 581 24.35 -6.05 13.66
CA LEU A 581 23.86 -4.70 13.94
C LEU A 581 25.01 -3.85 14.53
N ASP A 582 25.54 -2.92 13.74
CA ASP A 582 26.60 -2.00 14.15
C ASP A 582 26.18 -1.12 15.35
N GLN A 583 27.02 -1.06 16.38
CA GLN A 583 26.73 -0.32 17.61
C GLN A 583 26.57 1.19 17.38
N GLU A 584 27.40 1.81 16.54
CA GLU A 584 27.39 3.27 16.32
C GLU A 584 26.10 3.70 15.61
N ILE A 585 25.59 2.85 14.71
CA ILE A 585 24.35 3.09 13.96
C ILE A 585 23.12 2.83 14.82
N TRP A 586 23.07 1.67 15.49
CA TRP A 586 21.83 1.19 16.11
C TRP A 586 21.61 1.65 17.54
N LEU A 587 22.66 1.78 18.35
CA LEU A 587 22.52 2.13 19.77
C LEU A 587 21.80 3.47 20.00
N PRO A 588 22.10 4.58 19.27
CA PRO A 588 21.40 5.86 19.47
C PRO A 588 19.90 5.76 19.21
N LEU A 589 19.50 5.04 18.14
CA LEU A 589 18.11 4.86 17.74
C LEU A 589 17.34 3.98 18.74
N LEU A 590 17.88 2.82 19.09
CA LEU A 590 17.24 1.85 19.98
C LEU A 590 17.03 2.41 21.39
N LEU A 591 17.98 3.17 21.92
CA LEU A 591 17.83 3.82 23.24
C LEU A 591 16.73 4.88 23.24
N LYS A 592 16.54 5.58 22.12
CA LYS A 592 15.47 6.56 21.93
C LYS A 592 14.10 5.86 21.85
N MET A 593 14.00 4.77 21.08
CA MET A 593 12.81 3.90 21.04
C MET A 593 12.45 3.34 22.42
N ALA A 594 13.44 2.83 23.18
CA ALA A 594 13.24 2.33 24.52
C ALA A 594 12.71 3.39 25.49
N SER A 595 13.23 4.62 25.42
CA SER A 595 12.71 5.74 26.22
C SER A 595 11.29 6.17 25.83
N LEU A 596 10.83 5.89 24.61
CA LEU A 596 9.47 6.21 24.18
C LEU A 596 8.48 5.14 24.65
N ASN A 597 8.84 3.86 24.55
CA ASN A 597 8.03 2.75 25.08
C ASN A 597 7.83 2.84 26.61
N SER A 598 8.84 3.27 27.37
CA SER A 598 8.78 3.28 28.84
C SER A 598 7.98 4.43 29.46
N ARG A 599 7.66 5.50 28.70
CA ARG A 599 7.00 6.72 29.22
C ARG A 599 5.51 6.60 29.53
N GLY A 600 4.92 5.43 29.38
CA GLY A 600 3.50 5.18 29.66
C GLY A 600 2.60 5.59 28.51
N ASN A 601 1.81 4.64 28.03
CA ASN A 601 1.25 4.73 26.69
C ASN A 601 -0.16 5.34 26.64
N ALA A 602 -0.28 6.66 26.85
CA ALA A 602 -1.52 7.39 26.63
C ALA A 602 -2.01 7.36 25.16
N SER A 603 -1.16 6.94 24.21
CA SER A 603 -1.44 6.95 22.77
C SER A 603 -1.43 5.57 22.09
N GLY A 604 -1.15 4.48 22.82
CA GLY A 604 -1.09 3.11 22.28
C GLY A 604 0.02 2.83 21.25
N LYS A 605 1.02 3.71 21.09
CA LYS A 605 2.12 3.56 20.12
C LYS A 605 3.20 2.61 20.65
N THR A 606 3.70 1.69 19.82
CA THR A 606 4.82 0.80 20.17
C THR A 606 5.98 1.00 19.21
N TYR A 607 7.19 1.08 19.77
CA TYR A 607 8.45 1.23 19.05
C TYR A 607 9.19 -0.11 19.01
N PHE A 608 9.54 -0.62 17.82
CA PHE A 608 10.38 -1.82 17.67
C PHE A 608 11.07 -1.90 16.29
N VAL A 609 12.15 -2.69 16.25
CA VAL A 609 12.86 -3.11 15.04
C VAL A 609 12.74 -4.63 14.94
N ASP A 610 12.29 -5.14 13.79
CA ASP A 610 12.17 -6.58 13.55
C ASP A 610 13.26 -7.01 12.57
N VAL A 611 14.18 -7.86 13.03
CA VAL A 611 15.33 -8.36 12.27
C VAL A 611 15.25 -9.87 12.05
N SER A 612 14.11 -10.50 12.36
CA SER A 612 13.90 -11.96 12.23
C SER A 612 14.31 -12.47 10.85
N ARG A 613 14.94 -13.65 10.79
CA ARG A 613 15.36 -14.30 9.53
C ARG A 613 16.39 -13.46 8.75
N ASN A 614 17.41 -12.99 9.46
CA ASN A 614 18.66 -12.47 8.89
C ASN A 614 19.83 -13.39 9.35
N PRO A 615 20.93 -13.49 8.59
CA PRO A 615 22.10 -14.33 8.93
C PRO A 615 22.99 -13.70 10.03
N LEU A 616 22.39 -13.29 11.15
CA LEU A 616 23.04 -12.50 12.19
C LEU A 616 24.08 -13.33 12.99
N THR A 617 25.31 -12.82 13.14
CA THR A 617 26.33 -13.44 13.99
C THR A 617 26.12 -13.06 15.46
N CYS A 618 26.65 -13.92 16.34
CA CYS A 618 26.60 -13.77 17.79
C CYS A 618 27.99 -13.93 18.42
N ASP A 619 28.96 -13.27 17.82
CA ASP A 619 30.35 -13.19 18.26
C ASP A 619 30.63 -11.85 18.97
N CYS A 620 31.88 -11.39 18.97
CA CYS A 620 32.27 -10.15 19.65
C CYS A 620 31.62 -8.89 19.06
N ASP A 621 31.21 -8.89 17.78
CA ASP A 621 30.54 -7.74 17.17
C ASP A 621 29.09 -7.57 17.68
N ALA A 622 28.50 -8.63 18.25
CA ALA A 622 27.19 -8.61 18.90
C ALA A 622 27.26 -8.42 20.43
N LEU A 623 28.44 -8.37 21.05
CA LEU A 623 28.61 -8.25 22.51
C LEU A 623 27.85 -7.04 23.09
N TRP A 624 27.84 -5.90 22.39
CA TRP A 624 27.17 -4.69 22.85
C TRP A 624 25.66 -4.88 23.04
N LEU A 625 25.01 -5.77 22.28
CA LEU A 625 23.59 -6.10 22.44
C LEU A 625 23.34 -6.88 23.74
N PHE A 626 24.21 -7.85 24.04
CA PHE A 626 24.18 -8.60 25.29
C PHE A 626 24.40 -7.67 26.51
N GLU A 627 25.37 -6.76 26.44
CA GLU A 627 25.61 -5.77 27.49
C GLU A 627 24.44 -4.76 27.63
N ALA A 628 23.83 -4.37 26.50
CA ALA A 628 22.68 -3.47 26.47
C ALA A 628 21.34 -4.15 26.79
N LYS A 629 21.28 -5.48 26.92
CA LYS A 629 20.06 -6.32 27.00
C LYS A 629 18.89 -5.66 27.73
N ARG A 630 19.10 -5.25 29.00
CA ARG A 630 18.08 -4.61 29.88
C ARG A 630 17.41 -3.35 29.28
N ARG A 631 17.98 -2.74 28.24
CA ARG A 631 17.51 -1.52 27.59
C ARG A 631 16.92 -1.78 26.20
N VAL A 632 17.29 -2.86 25.51
CA VAL A 632 16.97 -3.08 24.08
C VAL A 632 16.23 -4.40 23.76
N GLU A 633 16.18 -5.37 24.69
CA GLU A 633 15.50 -6.67 24.52
C GLU A 633 14.02 -6.54 24.14
N GLY A 634 13.31 -5.53 24.66
CA GLY A 634 11.91 -5.26 24.29
C GLY A 634 11.71 -4.45 22.99
N ILE A 635 12.80 -4.10 22.29
CA ILE A 635 12.80 -3.24 21.10
C ILE A 635 13.20 -4.00 19.85
N ILE A 636 14.21 -4.88 19.95
CA ILE A 636 14.62 -5.75 18.83
C ILE A 636 13.79 -7.03 18.87
N LYS A 637 13.38 -7.55 17.71
CA LYS A 637 12.66 -8.82 17.57
C LYS A 637 13.39 -9.76 16.60
N GLY A 638 13.53 -11.02 17.00
CA GLY A 638 14.10 -12.08 16.17
C GLY A 638 15.56 -11.86 15.82
N TYR A 639 16.38 -11.43 16.80
CA TYR A 639 17.82 -11.53 16.62
C TYR A 639 18.23 -12.97 16.93
N ASP A 640 17.98 -13.85 15.96
CA ASP A 640 18.27 -15.27 16.04
C ASP A 640 19.70 -15.50 15.52
N CYS A 641 20.56 -16.12 16.33
CA CYS A 641 21.95 -16.39 15.94
C CYS A 641 22.03 -17.38 14.75
N GLY A 642 22.57 -16.91 13.63
CA GLY A 642 23.06 -17.76 12.54
C GLY A 642 24.29 -18.57 12.99
N ASN A 643 24.59 -19.66 12.28
CA ASN A 643 25.60 -20.66 12.67
C ASN A 643 27.05 -20.13 12.64
N SER A 644 27.45 -19.34 13.65
CA SER A 644 28.82 -18.85 13.85
C SER A 644 29.52 -19.55 15.02
N PHE A 645 29.47 -20.89 15.07
CA PHE A 645 30.38 -21.72 15.90
C PHE A 645 31.61 -22.15 15.09
N SER A 646 32.52 -21.21 14.83
CA SER A 646 33.88 -21.49 14.32
C SER A 646 34.82 -22.00 15.44
N GLY A 647 34.31 -22.94 16.23
CA GLY A 647 35.01 -23.61 17.33
C GLY A 647 34.43 -25.00 17.50
N GLY A 648 35.26 -26.04 17.35
CA GLY A 648 34.79 -27.41 17.11
C GLY A 648 33.90 -27.99 18.23
N PHE A 649 33.01 -28.91 17.80
CA PHE A 649 32.05 -29.70 18.59
C PHE A 649 30.79 -28.98 19.12
N GLN A 650 29.79 -28.81 18.24
CA GLN A 650 28.42 -29.37 18.47
C GLN A 650 27.54 -29.28 17.20
N PRO A 651 26.89 -30.38 16.73
CA PRO A 651 26.07 -30.37 15.52
C PRO A 651 24.56 -30.19 15.78
N PHE A 652 24.16 -29.49 16.85
CA PHE A 652 22.75 -29.16 17.16
C PHE A 652 22.62 -27.86 17.98
N ALA A 653 23.13 -26.74 17.46
CA ALA A 653 22.78 -25.44 18.01
C ALA A 653 21.37 -25.06 17.51
N ILE A 654 20.40 -25.02 18.42
CA ILE A 654 19.12 -24.34 18.17
C ILE A 654 19.46 -22.86 18.02
N ALA A 655 18.99 -22.19 16.97
CA ALA A 655 19.15 -20.75 16.81
C ALA A 655 18.60 -20.05 18.06
N SER A 656 19.51 -19.50 18.86
CA SER A 656 19.21 -18.81 20.12
C SER A 656 19.04 -17.33 19.85
N ASP A 657 18.07 -16.72 20.51
CA ASP A 657 17.99 -15.26 20.57
C ASP A 657 19.24 -14.72 21.27
N ILE A 658 19.89 -13.66 20.75
CA ILE A 658 21.05 -13.00 21.35
C ILE A 658 20.85 -12.69 22.84
N PHE A 659 19.61 -12.34 23.24
CA PHE A 659 19.27 -12.02 24.61
C PHE A 659 19.12 -13.26 25.49
N HIS A 660 18.98 -14.46 24.94
CA HIS A 660 18.98 -15.72 25.69
C HIS A 660 20.39 -16.30 25.90
N LEU A 661 21.42 -15.74 25.26
CA LEU A 661 22.82 -16.14 25.50
C LEU A 661 23.29 -15.74 26.91
N ASP A 662 24.40 -16.35 27.33
CA ASP A 662 25.07 -16.06 28.60
C ASP A 662 26.48 -15.48 28.39
N ARG A 663 27.14 -15.14 29.51
CA ARG A 663 28.48 -14.53 29.48
C ARG A 663 29.59 -15.51 29.05
N PHE A 664 29.34 -16.82 29.00
CA PHE A 664 30.33 -17.78 28.51
C PHE A 664 30.44 -17.75 26.98
N HIS A 665 29.36 -17.44 26.26
CA HIS A 665 29.35 -17.31 24.80
C HIS A 665 30.30 -16.21 24.31
N PHE A 666 30.39 -15.09 25.04
CA PHE A 666 31.27 -13.97 24.75
C PHE A 666 32.64 -14.04 25.45
N ARG A 667 33.03 -15.18 26.04
CA ARG A 667 34.23 -15.28 26.88
C ARG A 667 35.53 -14.93 26.14
N SER A 668 35.61 -15.15 24.84
CA SER A 668 36.75 -14.79 23.99
C SER A 668 36.87 -13.29 23.68
N CYS A 669 35.87 -12.49 24.04
CA CYS A 669 35.78 -11.05 23.76
C CYS A 669 36.15 -10.18 24.98
N PHE A 670 36.40 -10.78 26.15
CA PHE A 670 36.67 -10.12 27.44
C PHE A 670 38.13 -10.25 27.89
#